data_AF-A0A8T4V3X8-F1
#
_entry.id   AF-A0A8T4V3X8-F1
#
_cell.length_a   1.000
_cell.length_b   1.000
_cell.length_c   1.000
_cell.angle_alpha   90.00
_cell.angle_beta   90.00
_cell.angle_gamma   90.00
#
_symmetry.space_group_name_H-M   'P 1'
#
loop_
_entity.id
_entity.type
_entity.pdbx_description
1 polymer ?
#
loop_
_entity_poly.entity_id
_entity_poly.type
_entity_poly.pdbx_seq_one_letter_code
_entity_poly.pdbx_strand_id
1 'polypeptide(L)'
;MKRGILPLIVILLLVSMPFVSAQTYSTFNKFTDNIKLFFASGDNKVRLALEIREKEVNSAVSNLESGNEEKAENELNSASKKLEMVQNEASPDISDEVKTNIDELMAKLNENQEKYELLKKYLNDEEKTKLSMNLSEKIFNYCNELAMQDYESMQKDEKCKSYSWMESKVKQRLEKEQEESEKEIESQIQICMNNPKKCNCDNIKITSGRKECEEQKALAIRCEFQNDNSACKKIGIEKSDDTEREEYEKQIIEKYLPAECSEAGVRSGEECKQLILTLNQPETECIDNGEYVGEQKCQEKLIEENKVLNECVVDGKIVDQDQCLNIVKEGNKPTGEEWELMSGECKERGVFDPIACEEIVNLPRPCKDAGYYTKKECAVLTLNQNMPKECVDAGALTPEACEKLRLPDNCQGEAFSREECETVMIQQNFPDECKSAGEFDTEKCAVIMVGTTSVVVTPGAEMEYLVRQGLTFEEIPSICLNDKNFIRSMDCDAELAKLGITLPTPTNTGTIPKECMIDERTAVSPQECQNKIENNIIVDTIPEECRNEGVTDPAKCGNLIEEKRVEEGIGINMPQECLGISVEECKTVMQEKGIKFEKIEQVQKVEKIDKVERMCKEGETCEKEYEEITLPNECIEVGVGDINNCEMIVGKINEERIKNGEKVILDEEGQVDYINPEQIEKIADESEKKSQEIQSNTEQVQELGNEVKNMEQEMNKFEEKNQQDDNSQVDSDDNNEVVSDENNEVDNSNDDQGNNEDSGNENNVEVSEGSDSGNGEGNVVVSGEVVKNLQDKTALNFLEFFRKVFLK
;
A
#
# COMPACT_ATOMS: atom_id res chain seq x y z
N MET A 1 61.90 41.78 18.51
CA MET A 1 61.54 41.70 19.95
C MET A 1 60.20 40.97 20.08
N LYS A 2 60.25 39.82 20.78
CA LYS A 2 59.19 39.04 21.46
C LYS A 2 57.72 39.18 20.99
N ARG A 3 57.28 38.28 20.09
CA ARG A 3 55.85 37.94 19.85
C ARG A 3 55.53 36.46 20.17
N GLY A 4 56.47 35.69 20.72
CA GLY A 4 56.34 34.23 20.89
C GLY A 4 55.99 33.71 22.28
N ILE A 5 55.56 34.56 23.23
CA ILE A 5 55.39 34.13 24.64
C ILE A 5 53.91 34.04 25.06
N LEU A 6 52.97 34.65 24.33
CA LEU A 6 51.56 34.64 24.72
C LEU A 6 50.85 33.27 24.61
N PRO A 7 51.05 32.43 23.56
CA PRO A 7 50.32 31.16 23.48
C PRO A 7 50.81 30.11 24.49
N LEU A 8 52.07 30.23 24.94
CA LEU A 8 52.68 29.29 25.89
C LEU A 8 52.18 29.49 27.33
N ILE A 9 51.74 30.70 27.70
CA ILE A 9 51.20 30.99 29.04
C ILE A 9 49.75 30.49 29.17
N VAL A 10 48.97 30.52 28.08
CA VAL A 10 47.58 29.98 28.06
C VAL A 10 47.59 28.45 28.17
N ILE A 11 48.55 27.78 27.50
CA ILE A 11 48.69 26.32 27.57
C ILE A 11 49.20 25.88 28.96
N LEU A 12 50.11 26.62 29.59
CA LEU A 12 50.66 26.23 30.90
C LEU A 12 49.67 26.43 32.08
N LEU A 13 48.72 27.37 31.95
CA LEU A 13 47.67 27.59 32.95
C LEU A 13 46.59 26.50 32.95
N LEU A 14 46.42 25.76 31.85
CA LEU A 14 45.41 24.71 31.73
C LEU A 14 45.82 23.35 32.34
N VAL A 15 47.10 23.14 32.68
CA VAL A 15 47.63 21.79 33.01
C VAL A 15 47.74 21.51 34.53
N SER A 16 47.44 22.46 35.42
CA SER A 16 47.84 22.34 36.85
C SER A 16 46.72 22.27 37.91
N MET A 17 45.44 22.10 37.55
CA MET A 17 44.40 21.95 38.58
C MET A 17 43.99 20.49 38.82
N PRO A 18 44.01 20.00 40.08
CA PRO A 18 43.63 18.65 40.42
C PRO A 18 42.12 18.44 40.24
N PHE A 19 41.77 17.55 39.31
CA PHE A 19 40.43 17.05 39.04
C PHE A 19 39.94 16.16 40.18
N VAL A 20 39.39 16.75 41.24
CA VAL A 20 38.49 16.04 42.17
C VAL A 20 37.40 17.00 42.61
N SER A 21 36.23 16.92 41.99
CA SER A 21 34.96 17.42 42.56
C SER A 21 33.80 17.00 41.64
N ALA A 22 32.65 16.73 42.25
CA ALA A 22 31.38 16.52 41.57
C ALA A 22 31.18 17.60 40.48
N GLN A 23 30.98 17.15 39.23
CA GLN A 23 31.02 18.01 38.05
C GLN A 23 29.76 18.89 37.96
N THR A 24 29.69 19.96 38.74
CA THR A 24 28.71 21.02 38.50
C THR A 24 28.94 21.61 37.11
N TYR A 25 27.87 21.80 36.33
CA TYR A 25 27.92 22.31 34.95
C TYR A 25 28.66 23.66 34.91
N SER A 26 29.93 23.62 34.48
CA SER A 26 30.85 24.75 34.64
C SER A 26 30.44 25.95 33.80
N THR A 27 30.78 27.17 34.26
CA THR A 27 30.55 28.41 33.52
C THR A 27 31.17 28.38 32.11
N PHE A 28 32.29 27.68 31.94
CA PHE A 28 32.92 27.51 30.62
C PHE A 28 32.10 26.62 29.70
N ASN A 29 31.57 25.49 30.20
CA ASN A 29 30.71 24.61 29.41
C ASN A 29 29.39 25.30 29.02
N LYS A 30 28.79 26.06 29.95
CA LYS A 30 27.64 26.94 29.66
C LYS A 30 27.93 27.91 28.53
N PHE A 31 29.12 28.54 28.55
CA PHE A 31 29.53 29.46 27.51
C PHE A 31 29.69 28.77 26.15
N THR A 32 30.38 27.61 26.11
CA THR A 32 30.59 26.88 24.85
C THR A 32 29.28 26.36 24.26
N ASP A 33 28.38 25.86 25.09
CA ASP A 33 27.12 25.31 24.61
C ASP A 33 26.18 26.43 24.13
N ASN A 34 26.13 27.59 24.81
CA ASN A 34 25.39 28.76 24.33
C ASN A 34 25.92 29.29 22.99
N ILE A 35 27.24 29.24 22.76
CA ILE A 35 27.81 29.58 21.45
C ILE A 35 27.35 28.59 20.39
N LYS A 36 27.41 27.28 20.67
CA LYS A 36 26.94 26.27 19.72
C LYS A 36 25.45 26.48 19.40
N LEU A 37 24.63 26.77 20.41
CA LEU A 37 23.19 27.00 20.27
C LEU A 37 22.90 28.22 19.39
N PHE A 38 23.71 29.27 19.51
CA PHE A 38 23.57 30.47 18.68
C PHE A 38 23.81 30.19 17.19
N PHE A 39 24.71 29.26 16.86
CA PHE A 39 25.04 28.91 15.47
C PHE A 39 24.20 27.76 14.90
N ALA A 40 23.40 27.09 15.74
CA ALA A 40 22.48 26.06 15.30
C ALA A 40 21.21 26.68 14.69
N SER A 41 20.49 25.91 13.86
CA SER A 41 19.20 26.31 13.30
C SER A 41 18.25 25.10 13.19
N GLY A 42 16.94 25.38 13.15
CA GLY A 42 15.89 24.36 13.04
C GLY A 42 16.00 23.28 14.12
N ASP A 43 15.74 22.04 13.72
CA ASP A 43 15.72 20.88 14.63
C ASP A 43 17.06 20.66 15.37
N ASN A 44 18.19 20.98 14.74
CA ASN A 44 19.50 20.86 15.41
C ASN A 44 19.65 21.84 16.57
N LYS A 45 19.03 23.02 16.47
CA LYS A 45 19.01 24.00 17.56
C LYS A 45 18.14 23.51 18.71
N VAL A 46 17.02 22.85 18.40
CA VAL A 46 16.11 22.26 19.38
C VAL A 46 16.79 21.11 20.13
N ARG A 47 17.45 20.17 19.44
CA ARG A 47 18.22 19.09 20.09
C ARG A 47 19.29 19.63 21.03
N LEU A 48 20.05 20.63 20.57
CA LEU A 48 21.07 21.25 21.40
C LEU A 48 20.45 22.02 22.59
N ALA A 49 19.28 22.62 22.43
CA ALA A 49 18.55 23.25 23.53
C ALA A 49 18.14 22.23 24.59
N LEU A 50 17.65 21.05 24.18
CA LEU A 50 17.32 19.93 25.08
C LEU A 50 18.53 19.41 25.84
N GLU A 51 19.68 19.23 25.17
CA GLU A 51 20.93 18.82 25.81
C GLU A 51 21.41 19.84 26.87
N ILE A 52 21.32 21.13 26.56
CA ILE A 52 21.72 22.21 27.50
C ILE A 52 20.75 22.25 28.68
N ARG A 53 19.45 22.20 28.39
CA ARG A 53 18.38 22.13 29.40
C ARG A 53 18.64 21.01 30.39
N GLU A 54 18.88 19.78 29.92
CA GLU A 54 19.12 18.63 30.81
C GLU A 54 20.35 18.85 31.71
N LYS A 55 21.45 19.41 31.16
CA LYS A 55 22.65 19.76 31.97
C LYS A 55 22.35 20.82 33.02
N GLU A 56 21.53 21.82 32.70
CA GLU A 56 21.15 22.89 33.62
C GLU A 56 20.24 22.38 34.74
N VAL A 57 19.27 21.52 34.42
CA VAL A 57 18.39 20.88 35.40
C VAL A 57 19.17 19.96 36.35
N ASN A 58 20.05 19.11 35.82
CA ASN A 58 20.89 18.24 36.65
C ASN A 58 21.80 19.05 37.61
N SER A 59 22.30 20.19 37.13
CA SER A 59 23.07 21.12 37.96
C SER A 59 22.18 21.77 39.03
N ALA A 60 20.94 22.15 38.70
CA ALA A 60 19.99 22.72 39.64
C ALA A 60 19.64 21.75 40.77
N VAL A 61 19.35 20.49 40.43
CA VAL A 61 19.09 19.42 41.41
C VAL A 61 20.29 19.25 42.36
N SER A 62 21.52 19.22 41.83
CA SER A 62 22.75 19.11 42.65
C SER A 62 22.93 20.31 43.60
N ASN A 63 22.55 21.52 43.15
CA ASN A 63 22.62 22.72 43.99
C ASN A 63 21.53 22.72 45.07
N LEU A 64 20.32 22.21 44.78
CA LEU A 64 19.24 22.02 45.77
C LEU A 64 19.63 21.00 46.85
N GLU A 65 20.25 19.89 46.47
CA GLU A 65 20.78 18.90 47.41
C GLU A 65 21.88 19.49 48.32
N SER A 66 22.61 20.46 47.82
CA SER A 66 23.66 21.18 48.56
C SER A 66 23.14 22.38 49.36
N GLY A 67 21.83 22.69 49.31
CA GLY A 67 21.21 23.83 49.98
C GLY A 67 21.50 25.19 49.35
N ASN A 68 21.89 25.24 48.06
CA ASN A 68 22.18 26.47 47.31
C ASN A 68 21.00 26.83 46.37
N GLU A 69 19.90 27.28 46.97
CA GLU A 69 18.63 27.53 46.29
C GLU A 69 18.72 28.62 45.22
N GLU A 70 19.36 29.76 45.51
CA GLU A 70 19.52 30.88 44.54
C GLU A 70 20.21 30.42 43.26
N LYS A 71 21.24 29.58 43.38
CA LYS A 71 21.95 29.05 42.21
C LYS A 71 21.11 28.05 41.44
N ALA A 72 20.34 27.22 42.14
CA ALA A 72 19.41 26.29 41.50
C ALA A 72 18.32 27.03 40.73
N GLU A 73 17.72 28.06 41.32
CA GLU A 73 16.71 28.91 40.67
C GLU A 73 17.25 29.56 39.38
N ASN A 74 18.47 30.11 39.43
CA ASN A 74 19.12 30.67 38.24
C ASN A 74 19.34 29.62 37.12
N GLU A 75 19.59 28.37 37.49
CA GLU A 75 19.78 27.28 36.53
C GLU A 75 18.46 26.79 35.94
N LEU A 76 17.41 26.67 36.76
CA LEU A 76 16.07 26.35 36.28
C LEU A 76 15.52 27.46 35.37
N ASN A 77 15.70 28.74 35.73
CA ASN A 77 15.33 29.87 34.88
C ASN A 77 16.07 29.88 33.53
N SER A 78 17.32 29.41 33.51
CA SER A 78 18.07 29.23 32.26
C SER A 78 17.50 28.08 31.44
N ALA A 79 17.18 26.96 32.08
CA ALA A 79 16.59 25.80 31.44
C ALA A 79 15.19 26.08 30.88
N SER A 80 14.35 26.87 31.57
CA SER A 80 13.03 27.29 31.08
C SER A 80 13.15 28.12 29.80
N LYS A 81 14.16 28.99 29.69
CA LYS A 81 14.43 29.73 28.43
C LYS A 81 14.83 28.80 27.28
N LYS A 82 15.42 27.62 27.56
CA LYS A 82 15.69 26.62 26.54
C LYS A 82 14.42 25.90 26.12
N LEU A 83 13.51 25.60 27.05
CA LEU A 83 12.19 25.08 26.74
C LEU A 83 11.37 26.04 25.87
N GLU A 84 11.40 27.34 26.13
CA GLU A 84 10.75 28.33 25.25
C GLU A 84 11.31 28.28 23.82
N MET A 85 12.61 28.03 23.64
CA MET A 85 13.18 27.83 22.29
C MET A 85 12.66 26.54 21.67
N VAL A 86 12.57 25.44 22.43
CA VAL A 86 12.00 24.17 21.97
C VAL A 86 10.55 24.37 21.53
N GLN A 87 9.71 25.04 22.33
CA GLN A 87 8.31 25.34 22.01
C GLN A 87 8.14 26.08 20.68
N ASN A 88 9.02 27.04 20.38
CA ASN A 88 8.91 27.89 19.20
C ASN A 88 9.56 27.29 17.94
N GLU A 89 10.59 26.47 18.09
CA GLU A 89 11.43 26.01 16.97
C GLU A 89 11.32 24.52 16.66
N ALA A 90 10.73 23.71 17.54
CA ALA A 90 10.54 22.29 17.28
C ALA A 90 9.58 22.05 16.13
N SER A 91 10.04 21.26 15.15
CA SER A 91 9.18 20.76 14.10
C SER A 91 8.50 19.44 14.50
N PRO A 92 7.47 19.00 13.77
CA PRO A 92 6.75 17.76 14.06
C PRO A 92 7.66 16.55 13.93
N ASP A 93 8.67 16.62 13.06
CA ASP A 93 9.60 15.52 12.79
C ASP A 93 10.48 15.17 14.01
N ILE A 94 10.62 16.08 14.98
CA ILE A 94 11.33 15.84 16.25
C ILE A 94 10.41 15.87 17.48
N SER A 95 9.09 15.94 17.27
CA SER A 95 8.08 16.04 18.33
C SER A 95 8.21 14.88 19.33
N ASP A 96 8.35 13.65 18.84
CA ASP A 96 8.44 12.46 19.71
C ASP A 96 9.77 12.37 20.46
N GLU A 97 10.87 12.80 19.84
CA GLU A 97 12.18 12.92 20.49
C GLU A 97 12.09 13.92 21.66
N VAL A 98 11.45 15.08 21.43
CA VAL A 98 11.22 16.09 22.46
C VAL A 98 10.34 15.54 23.58
N LYS A 99 9.18 14.93 23.27
CA LYS A 99 8.25 14.38 24.27
C LYS A 99 8.92 13.30 25.13
N THR A 100 9.69 12.41 24.51
CA THR A 100 10.44 11.35 25.22
C THR A 100 11.46 11.95 26.18
N ASN A 101 12.23 12.94 25.71
CA ASN A 101 13.23 13.62 26.53
C ASN A 101 12.61 14.42 27.70
N ILE A 102 11.40 14.94 27.51
CA ILE A 102 10.60 15.58 28.56
C ILE A 102 10.12 14.55 29.58
N ASP A 103 9.54 13.44 29.12
CA ASP A 103 9.02 12.37 30.00
C ASP A 103 10.11 11.74 30.87
N GLU A 104 11.27 11.46 30.29
CA GLU A 104 12.43 10.97 31.03
C GLU A 104 12.90 11.96 32.11
N LEU A 105 12.92 13.26 31.80
CA LEU A 105 13.33 14.27 32.77
C LEU A 105 12.27 14.46 33.86
N MET A 106 10.99 14.54 33.52
CA MET A 106 9.90 14.64 34.49
C MET A 106 9.92 13.45 35.44
N ALA A 107 10.16 12.23 34.96
CA ALA A 107 10.31 11.05 35.79
C ALA A 107 11.47 11.21 36.81
N LYS A 108 12.64 11.67 36.37
CA LYS A 108 13.80 11.97 37.25
C LYS A 108 13.48 13.06 38.28
N LEU A 109 12.74 14.10 37.89
CA LEU A 109 12.41 15.23 38.76
C LEU A 109 11.33 14.90 39.79
N ASN A 110 10.36 14.05 39.43
CA ASN A 110 9.30 13.61 40.33
C ASN A 110 9.82 12.87 41.57
N GLU A 111 10.97 12.19 41.48
CA GLU A 111 11.65 11.57 42.63
C GLU A 111 12.08 12.59 43.70
N ASN A 112 12.23 13.87 43.33
CA ASN A 112 12.68 14.96 44.20
C ASN A 112 11.65 16.07 44.37
N GLN A 113 10.48 15.98 43.72
CA GLN A 113 9.47 17.04 43.67
C GLN A 113 8.95 17.42 45.06
N GLU A 114 8.67 16.44 45.93
CA GLU A 114 8.15 16.71 47.29
C GLU A 114 9.12 17.49 48.18
N LYS A 115 10.41 17.55 47.80
CA LYS A 115 11.45 18.21 48.59
C LYS A 115 11.64 19.68 48.21
N TYR A 116 11.30 20.08 46.98
CA TYR A 116 11.70 21.39 46.44
C TYR A 116 10.59 22.03 45.60
N GLU A 117 9.94 23.07 46.12
CA GLU A 117 8.91 23.85 45.40
C GLU A 117 9.40 24.42 44.06
N LEU A 118 10.69 24.81 43.96
CA LEU A 118 11.29 25.28 42.71
C LEU A 118 11.18 24.26 41.56
N LEU A 119 11.25 22.95 41.86
CA LEU A 119 11.11 21.90 40.85
C LEU A 119 9.66 21.76 40.37
N LYS A 120 8.68 22.04 41.24
CA LYS A 120 7.25 21.98 40.88
C LYS A 120 6.92 23.03 39.81
N LYS A 121 7.41 24.26 39.97
CA LYS A 121 7.25 25.31 38.95
C LYS A 121 7.87 24.89 37.61
N TYR A 122 9.07 24.33 37.65
CA TYR A 122 9.76 23.89 36.44
C TYR A 122 9.08 22.70 35.75
N LEU A 123 8.54 21.74 36.51
CA LEU A 123 7.75 20.63 35.96
C LEU A 123 6.53 21.12 35.17
N ASN A 124 5.91 22.23 35.59
CA ASN A 124 4.82 22.83 34.82
C ASN A 124 5.31 23.39 33.47
N ASP A 125 6.53 23.92 33.37
CA ASP A 125 7.10 24.38 32.10
C ASP A 125 7.38 23.20 31.14
N GLU A 126 7.81 22.06 31.69
CA GLU A 126 8.01 20.80 30.94
C GLU A 126 6.68 20.26 30.39
N GLU A 127 5.64 20.20 31.24
CA GLU A 127 4.29 19.78 30.83
C GLU A 127 3.69 20.72 29.79
N LYS A 128 3.88 22.05 29.95
CA LYS A 128 3.51 23.05 28.93
C LYS A 128 4.19 22.78 27.60
N THR A 129 5.48 22.46 27.63
CA THR A 129 6.25 22.17 26.41
C THR A 129 5.71 20.93 25.72
N LYS A 130 5.39 19.88 26.48
CA LYS A 130 4.78 18.67 25.94
C LYS A 130 3.43 18.94 25.26
N LEU A 131 2.56 19.71 25.91
CA LEU A 131 1.27 20.13 25.33
C LEU A 131 1.47 20.98 24.05
N SER A 132 2.44 21.89 24.07
CA SER A 132 2.80 22.70 22.90
C SER A 132 3.25 21.82 21.73
N MET A 133 4.02 20.75 21.96
CA MET A 133 4.42 19.81 20.89
C MET A 133 3.22 19.08 20.29
N ASN A 134 2.29 18.59 21.12
CA ASN A 134 1.05 17.96 20.65
C ASN A 134 0.22 18.92 19.79
N LEU A 135 0.08 20.18 20.24
CA LEU A 135 -0.63 21.20 19.50
C LEU A 135 0.05 21.52 18.16
N SER A 136 1.38 21.65 18.15
CA SER A 136 2.19 21.94 16.96
C SER A 136 2.03 20.86 15.88
N GLU A 137 2.06 19.59 16.28
CA GLU A 137 1.88 18.43 15.41
C GLU A 137 0.49 18.41 14.78
N LYS A 138 -0.53 18.75 15.56
CA LYS A 138 -1.92 18.77 15.12
C LYS A 138 -2.24 19.96 14.23
N ILE A 139 -1.65 21.13 14.51
CA ILE A 139 -1.68 22.28 13.60
C ILE A 139 -1.00 21.91 12.27
N PHE A 140 0.15 21.24 12.32
CA PHE A 140 0.83 20.80 11.12
C PHE A 140 -0.01 19.84 10.29
N ASN A 141 -0.62 18.82 10.92
CA ASN A 141 -1.51 17.89 10.23
C ASN A 141 -2.72 18.61 9.61
N TYR A 142 -3.34 19.53 10.36
CA TYR A 142 -4.42 20.39 9.84
C TYR A 142 -3.98 21.18 8.61
N CYS A 143 -2.83 21.86 8.66
CA CYS A 143 -2.32 22.65 7.54
C CYS A 143 -1.90 21.79 6.35
N ASN A 144 -1.34 20.61 6.59
CA ASN A 144 -0.98 19.65 5.55
C ASN A 144 -2.22 19.15 4.80
N GLU A 145 -3.26 18.72 5.52
CA GLU A 145 -4.53 18.30 4.91
C GLU A 145 -5.21 19.45 4.16
N LEU A 146 -5.21 20.66 4.74
CA LEU A 146 -5.76 21.83 4.08
C LEU A 146 -5.00 22.16 2.78
N ALA A 147 -3.67 22.00 2.77
CA ALA A 147 -2.84 22.20 1.58
C ALA A 147 -3.06 21.15 0.50
N MET A 148 -3.32 19.89 0.87
CA MET A 148 -3.66 18.80 -0.06
C MET A 148 -5.01 19.01 -0.76
N GLN A 149 -5.89 19.82 -0.16
CA GLN A 149 -7.16 20.23 -0.76
C GLN A 149 -7.01 21.49 -1.60
N ASP A 150 -6.48 22.55 -0.98
CA ASP A 150 -6.25 23.85 -1.61
C ASP A 150 -5.15 24.62 -0.86
N TYR A 151 -3.98 24.71 -1.50
CA TYR A 151 -2.83 25.44 -0.97
C TYR A 151 -3.13 26.93 -0.70
N GLU A 152 -4.00 27.57 -1.50
CA GLU A 152 -4.37 28.97 -1.23
C GLU A 152 -5.20 29.11 0.05
N SER A 153 -6.08 28.15 0.32
CA SER A 153 -6.86 28.11 1.56
C SER A 153 -5.94 27.97 2.78
N MET A 154 -4.93 27.10 2.69
CA MET A 154 -3.90 26.96 3.72
C MET A 154 -3.12 28.26 3.95
N GLN A 155 -2.74 28.98 2.89
CA GLN A 155 -2.06 30.28 3.02
C GLN A 155 -2.94 31.39 3.62
N LYS A 156 -4.27 31.29 3.50
CA LYS A 156 -5.22 32.26 4.08
C LYS A 156 -5.47 31.98 5.56
N ASP A 157 -5.28 30.75 6.03
CA ASP A 157 -5.48 30.37 7.43
C ASP A 157 -4.34 30.89 8.32
N GLU A 158 -4.69 31.67 9.35
CA GLU A 158 -3.72 32.24 10.30
C GLU A 158 -3.03 31.17 11.16
N LYS A 159 -3.67 30.02 11.41
CA LYS A 159 -3.06 28.92 12.17
C LYS A 159 -1.84 28.36 11.45
N CYS A 160 -1.85 28.34 10.12
CA CYS A 160 -0.74 27.86 9.29
C CYS A 160 0.41 28.86 9.15
N LYS A 161 0.27 30.07 9.69
CA LYS A 161 1.32 31.11 9.73
C LYS A 161 2.01 31.21 11.10
N SER A 162 1.57 30.43 12.08
CA SER A 162 2.04 30.52 13.46
C SER A 162 3.51 30.11 13.66
N TYR A 163 4.02 29.16 12.86
CA TYR A 163 5.41 28.68 12.95
C TYR A 163 6.21 29.01 11.70
N SER A 164 7.44 29.51 11.87
CA SER A 164 8.32 29.87 10.74
C SER A 164 8.73 28.67 9.88
N TRP A 165 8.74 27.46 10.44
CA TRP A 165 9.08 26.24 9.72
C TRP A 165 7.87 25.61 9.01
N MET A 166 6.63 26.04 9.33
CA MET A 166 5.39 25.43 8.82
C MET A 166 5.30 25.47 7.30
N GLU A 167 5.39 26.68 6.73
CA GLU A 167 5.22 26.89 5.29
C GLU A 167 6.25 26.07 4.48
N SER A 168 7.51 26.08 4.91
CA SER A 168 8.57 25.31 4.23
C SER A 168 8.31 23.82 4.26
N LYS A 169 7.83 23.26 5.39
CA LYS A 169 7.61 21.82 5.55
C LYS A 169 6.36 21.36 4.81
N VAL A 170 5.26 22.11 4.91
CA VAL A 170 4.01 21.83 4.17
C VAL A 170 4.27 21.92 2.67
N LYS A 171 4.99 22.95 2.21
CA LYS A 171 5.36 23.09 0.80
C LYS A 171 6.22 21.93 0.31
N GLN A 172 7.24 21.51 1.07
CA GLN A 172 8.08 20.37 0.70
C GLN A 172 7.28 19.07 0.57
N ARG A 173 6.32 18.82 1.48
CA ARG A 173 5.42 17.65 1.38
C ARG A 173 4.49 17.75 0.19
N LEU A 174 3.91 18.93 -0.05
CA LEU A 174 3.03 19.16 -1.19
C LEU A 174 3.76 18.95 -2.52
N GLU A 175 4.98 19.49 -2.68
CA GLU A 175 5.80 19.29 -3.89
C GLU A 175 6.07 17.79 -4.13
N LYS A 176 6.38 17.03 -3.08
CA LYS A 176 6.58 15.57 -3.18
C LYS A 176 5.30 14.84 -3.61
N GLU A 177 4.16 15.15 -2.99
CA GLU A 177 2.87 14.54 -3.31
C GLU A 177 2.37 14.96 -4.70
N GLN A 178 2.73 16.17 -5.18
CA GLN A 178 2.47 16.61 -6.55
C GLN A 178 3.25 15.78 -7.56
N GLU A 179 4.54 15.56 -7.33
CA GLU A 179 5.36 14.70 -8.20
C GLU A 179 4.85 13.24 -8.22
N GLU A 180 4.45 12.70 -7.06
CA GLU A 180 3.82 11.37 -6.97
C GLU A 180 2.47 11.33 -7.68
N SER A 181 1.65 12.37 -7.54
CA SER A 181 0.36 12.50 -8.23
C SER A 181 0.52 12.58 -9.74
N GLU A 182 1.51 13.32 -10.25
CA GLU A 182 1.79 13.42 -11.69
C GLU A 182 2.15 12.06 -12.30
N LYS A 183 3.02 11.29 -11.63
CA LYS A 183 3.39 9.93 -12.05
C LYS A 183 2.20 8.98 -12.02
N GLU A 184 1.38 9.07 -10.97
CA GLU A 184 0.18 8.24 -10.85
C GLU A 184 -0.86 8.61 -11.91
N ILE A 185 -1.06 9.90 -12.20
CA ILE A 185 -1.91 10.36 -13.31
C ILE A 185 -1.42 9.74 -14.62
N GLU A 186 -0.14 9.87 -14.96
CA GLU A 186 0.42 9.31 -16.19
C GLU A 186 0.19 7.80 -16.28
N SER A 187 0.46 7.07 -15.19
CA SER A 187 0.21 5.63 -15.08
C SER A 187 -1.27 5.28 -15.32
N GLN A 188 -2.18 5.98 -14.63
CA GLN A 188 -3.63 5.75 -14.76
C GLN A 188 -4.13 6.09 -16.17
N ILE A 189 -3.59 7.12 -16.82
CA ILE A 189 -3.93 7.43 -18.21
C ILE A 189 -3.48 6.33 -19.16
N GLN A 190 -2.28 5.78 -19.02
CA GLN A 190 -1.82 4.64 -19.82
C GLN A 190 -2.72 3.41 -19.60
N ILE A 191 -3.10 3.14 -18.35
CA ILE A 191 -4.06 2.07 -18.04
C ILE A 191 -5.41 2.34 -18.73
N CYS A 192 -5.93 3.57 -18.67
CA CYS A 192 -7.19 3.93 -19.31
C CYS A 192 -7.18 3.73 -20.83
N MET A 193 -6.06 4.04 -21.49
CA MET A 193 -5.91 3.88 -22.94
C MET A 193 -5.93 2.40 -23.35
N ASN A 194 -5.43 1.50 -22.50
CA ASN A 194 -5.49 0.06 -22.76
C ASN A 194 -6.83 -0.56 -22.35
N ASN A 195 -7.35 -0.14 -21.20
CA ASN A 195 -8.58 -0.66 -20.62
C ASN A 195 -9.31 0.40 -19.77
N PRO A 196 -10.37 1.02 -20.29
CA PRO A 196 -11.09 2.09 -19.61
C PRO A 196 -11.82 1.60 -18.36
N LYS A 197 -12.04 0.29 -18.19
CA LYS A 197 -12.70 -0.29 -17.01
C LYS A 197 -11.76 -0.37 -15.80
N LYS A 198 -10.43 -0.32 -16.01
CA LYS A 198 -9.43 -0.61 -14.96
C LYS A 198 -8.82 0.63 -14.32
N CYS A 199 -8.82 1.77 -14.99
CA CYS A 199 -8.15 2.95 -14.44
C CYS A 199 -8.94 3.62 -13.31
N ASN A 200 -8.25 3.94 -12.22
CA ASN A 200 -8.80 4.47 -10.99
C ASN A 200 -7.98 5.68 -10.49
N CYS A 201 -8.61 6.85 -10.46
CA CYS A 201 -7.99 8.08 -9.99
C CYS A 201 -8.09 8.27 -8.46
N ASP A 202 -8.83 7.43 -7.73
CA ASP A 202 -9.10 7.62 -6.30
C ASP A 202 -7.83 7.49 -5.42
N ASN A 203 -6.79 6.82 -5.92
CA ASN A 203 -5.51 6.67 -5.25
C ASN A 203 -4.70 7.98 -5.16
N ILE A 204 -5.06 9.00 -5.95
CA ILE A 204 -4.38 10.29 -5.94
C ILE A 204 -4.86 11.08 -4.71
N LYS A 205 -3.92 11.41 -3.81
CA LYS A 205 -4.22 12.09 -2.54
C LYS A 205 -4.62 13.55 -2.73
N ILE A 206 -3.95 14.26 -3.64
CA ILE A 206 -4.20 15.69 -3.88
C ILE A 206 -5.53 15.84 -4.62
N THR A 207 -6.42 16.67 -4.07
CA THR A 207 -7.77 16.85 -4.64
C THR A 207 -7.71 17.39 -6.07
N SER A 208 -6.82 18.37 -6.33
CA SER A 208 -6.62 18.90 -7.68
C SER A 208 -6.05 17.86 -8.64
N GLY A 209 -5.12 17.01 -8.18
CA GLY A 209 -4.55 15.93 -8.98
C GLY A 209 -5.59 14.84 -9.33
N ARG A 210 -6.46 14.49 -8.38
CA ARG A 210 -7.57 13.55 -8.64
C ARG A 210 -8.55 14.10 -9.67
N LYS A 211 -8.89 15.39 -9.56
CA LYS A 211 -9.73 16.07 -10.53
C LYS A 211 -9.09 16.07 -11.92
N GLU A 212 -7.82 16.43 -12.01
CA GLU A 212 -7.05 16.40 -13.25
C GLU A 212 -7.01 14.98 -13.84
N CYS A 213 -6.79 13.96 -13.03
CA CYS A 213 -6.83 12.56 -13.46
C CYS A 213 -8.18 12.19 -14.10
N GLU A 214 -9.30 12.51 -13.45
CA GLU A 214 -10.64 12.18 -13.98
C GLU A 214 -10.97 12.99 -15.27
N GLU A 215 -10.47 14.22 -15.41
CA GLU A 215 -10.56 14.99 -16.67
C GLU A 215 -9.72 14.34 -17.78
N GLN A 216 -8.46 13.99 -17.48
CA GLN A 216 -7.54 13.35 -18.42
C GLN A 216 -8.02 11.95 -18.81
N LYS A 217 -8.60 11.19 -17.87
CA LYS A 217 -9.21 9.88 -18.12
C LYS A 217 -10.33 9.98 -19.14
N ALA A 218 -11.26 10.91 -18.97
CA ALA A 218 -12.32 11.14 -19.95
C ALA A 218 -11.74 11.48 -21.34
N LEU A 219 -10.72 12.33 -21.41
CA LEU A 219 -10.07 12.69 -22.67
C LEU A 219 -9.29 11.52 -23.31
N ALA A 220 -8.60 10.71 -22.52
CA ALA A 220 -7.86 9.54 -22.97
C ALA A 220 -8.82 8.51 -23.59
N ILE A 221 -9.96 8.26 -22.93
CA ILE A 221 -10.99 7.34 -23.44
C ILE A 221 -11.56 7.84 -24.77
N ARG A 222 -11.90 9.14 -24.86
CA ARG A 222 -12.40 9.73 -26.12
C ARG A 222 -11.35 9.72 -27.24
N CYS A 223 -10.09 10.00 -26.90
CA CYS A 223 -8.99 9.97 -27.86
C CYS A 223 -8.80 8.57 -28.46
N GLU A 224 -8.74 7.56 -27.60
CA GLU A 224 -8.33 6.20 -27.95
C GLU A 224 -9.48 5.37 -28.53
N PHE A 225 -10.66 5.42 -27.90
CA PHE A 225 -11.78 4.56 -28.27
C PHE A 225 -12.78 5.24 -29.21
N GLN A 226 -12.86 6.58 -29.21
CA GLN A 226 -13.80 7.33 -30.06
C GLN A 226 -13.11 8.09 -31.20
N ASN A 227 -11.77 8.00 -31.31
CA ASN A 227 -10.99 8.73 -32.30
C ASN A 227 -11.16 10.26 -32.27
N ASP A 228 -11.41 10.84 -31.09
CA ASP A 228 -11.52 12.29 -30.93
C ASP A 228 -10.13 12.95 -30.94
N ASN A 229 -9.72 13.43 -32.12
CA ASN A 229 -8.45 14.15 -32.30
C ASN A 229 -8.33 15.41 -31.44
N SER A 230 -9.44 16.04 -31.07
CA SER A 230 -9.41 17.21 -30.18
C SER A 230 -9.06 16.80 -28.74
N ALA A 231 -9.53 15.64 -28.30
CA ALA A 231 -9.16 15.06 -27.02
C ALA A 231 -7.68 14.64 -27.00
N CYS A 232 -7.20 13.95 -28.04
CA CYS A 232 -5.79 13.57 -28.17
C CYS A 232 -4.84 14.77 -28.08
N LYS A 233 -5.19 15.87 -28.75
CA LYS A 233 -4.42 17.11 -28.71
C LYS A 233 -4.38 17.73 -27.31
N LYS A 234 -5.44 17.63 -26.53
CA LYS A 234 -5.50 18.18 -25.16
C LYS A 234 -4.64 17.40 -24.18
N ILE A 235 -4.59 16.07 -24.33
CA ILE A 235 -3.76 15.19 -23.48
C ILE A 235 -2.29 15.14 -23.94
N GLY A 236 -1.93 15.87 -25.00
CA GLY A 236 -0.56 15.95 -25.51
C GLY A 236 -0.09 14.70 -26.25
N ILE A 237 -0.98 13.76 -26.54
CA ILE A 237 -0.67 12.57 -27.33
C ILE A 237 -0.86 12.93 -28.79
N GLU A 238 0.23 13.26 -29.47
CA GLU A 238 0.25 13.22 -30.93
C GLU A 238 0.04 11.76 -31.32
N LYS A 239 -1.11 11.44 -31.92
CA LYS A 239 -1.30 10.13 -32.56
C LYS A 239 -0.12 9.96 -33.53
N SER A 240 0.75 9.00 -33.24
CA SER A 240 1.73 8.53 -34.21
C SER A 240 0.97 8.26 -35.51
N ASP A 241 1.49 8.74 -36.64
CA ASP A 241 0.88 8.55 -37.97
C ASP A 241 0.25 7.15 -38.03
N ASP A 242 -1.05 7.08 -38.38
CA ASP A 242 -1.98 5.95 -38.21
C ASP A 242 -1.39 4.56 -38.59
N THR A 243 -0.31 4.52 -39.35
CA THR A 243 0.52 3.36 -39.70
C THR A 243 0.88 2.40 -38.56
N GLU A 244 1.32 2.84 -37.38
CA GLU A 244 1.74 1.89 -36.32
C GLU A 244 0.54 1.17 -35.68
N ARG A 245 -0.58 1.89 -35.50
CA ARG A 245 -1.82 1.30 -34.98
C ARG A 245 -2.49 0.43 -36.01
N GLU A 246 -2.56 0.87 -37.27
CA GLU A 246 -3.02 0.02 -38.37
C GLU A 246 -2.18 -1.27 -38.46
N GLU A 247 -0.87 -1.19 -38.20
CA GLU A 247 0.01 -2.35 -38.18
C GLU A 247 -0.19 -3.25 -36.95
N TYR A 248 -0.47 -2.68 -35.77
CA TYR A 248 -0.83 -3.44 -34.56
C TYR A 248 -2.21 -4.10 -34.68
N GLU A 249 -3.23 -3.36 -35.10
CA GLU A 249 -4.57 -3.90 -35.39
C GLU A 249 -4.48 -4.98 -36.46
N LYS A 250 -3.65 -4.78 -37.49
CA LYS A 250 -3.36 -5.81 -38.50
C LYS A 250 -2.64 -7.01 -37.92
N GLN A 251 -1.71 -6.87 -36.97
CA GLN A 251 -1.04 -8.01 -36.31
C GLN A 251 -1.98 -8.79 -35.40
N ILE A 252 -2.86 -8.11 -34.66
CA ILE A 252 -3.92 -8.75 -33.88
C ILE A 252 -4.88 -9.48 -34.82
N ILE A 253 -5.34 -8.80 -35.87
CA ILE A 253 -6.19 -9.40 -36.90
C ILE A 253 -5.46 -10.60 -37.52
N GLU A 254 -4.18 -10.52 -37.87
CA GLU A 254 -3.39 -11.63 -38.44
C GLU A 254 -3.15 -12.79 -37.46
N LYS A 255 -3.11 -12.51 -36.14
CA LYS A 255 -2.98 -13.52 -35.08
C LYS A 255 -4.30 -14.23 -34.76
N TYR A 256 -5.42 -13.52 -34.84
CA TYR A 256 -6.74 -14.01 -34.43
C TYR A 256 -7.70 -14.27 -35.61
N LEU A 257 -7.28 -14.00 -36.84
CA LEU A 257 -7.99 -14.43 -38.06
C LEU A 257 -7.94 -15.96 -38.15
N PRO A 258 -9.08 -16.62 -38.47
CA PRO A 258 -9.08 -18.04 -38.79
C PRO A 258 -8.06 -18.38 -39.87
N ALA A 259 -7.37 -19.51 -39.72
CA ALA A 259 -6.29 -19.93 -40.60
C ALA A 259 -6.72 -19.91 -42.08
N GLU A 260 -7.97 -20.27 -42.37
CA GLU A 260 -8.57 -20.32 -43.70
C GLU A 260 -8.54 -18.95 -44.42
N CYS A 261 -8.73 -17.87 -43.67
CA CYS A 261 -8.66 -16.52 -44.23
C CYS A 261 -7.22 -16.07 -44.46
N SER A 262 -6.31 -16.42 -43.54
CA SER A 262 -4.89 -16.14 -43.69
C SER A 262 -4.28 -16.87 -44.90
N GLU A 263 -4.65 -18.15 -45.11
CA GLU A 263 -4.19 -18.99 -46.21
C GLU A 263 -4.71 -18.51 -47.57
N ALA A 264 -5.92 -17.95 -47.61
CA ALA A 264 -6.49 -17.34 -48.81
C ALA A 264 -5.94 -15.94 -49.11
N GLY A 265 -5.04 -15.41 -48.28
CA GLY A 265 -4.46 -14.08 -48.43
C GLY A 265 -5.45 -12.94 -48.14
N VAL A 266 -6.51 -13.23 -47.39
CA VAL A 266 -7.58 -12.29 -47.09
C VAL A 266 -7.26 -11.53 -45.81
N ARG A 267 -7.18 -10.19 -45.90
CA ARG A 267 -6.70 -9.33 -44.81
C ARG A 267 -7.76 -8.42 -44.20
N SER A 268 -8.97 -8.42 -44.75
CA SER A 268 -10.10 -7.68 -44.19
C SER A 268 -11.13 -8.65 -43.61
N GLY A 269 -11.76 -8.28 -42.49
CA GLY A 269 -12.84 -9.07 -41.89
C GLY A 269 -13.98 -9.32 -42.88
N GLU A 270 -14.39 -8.32 -43.65
CA GLU A 270 -15.46 -8.43 -44.67
C GLU A 270 -15.15 -9.47 -45.75
N GLU A 271 -13.93 -9.47 -46.29
CA GLU A 271 -13.52 -10.46 -47.28
C GLU A 271 -13.36 -11.84 -46.65
N CYS A 272 -12.88 -11.92 -45.40
CA CYS A 272 -12.76 -13.18 -44.68
C CYS A 272 -14.14 -13.79 -44.44
N LYS A 273 -15.14 -12.98 -44.09
CA LYS A 273 -16.55 -13.37 -44.02
C LYS A 273 -17.05 -13.92 -45.34
N GLN A 274 -16.82 -13.21 -46.44
CA GLN A 274 -17.21 -13.67 -47.78
C GLN A 274 -16.56 -15.01 -48.12
N LEU A 275 -15.28 -15.17 -47.78
CA LEU A 275 -14.54 -16.40 -47.97
C LEU A 275 -15.10 -17.53 -47.11
N ILE A 276 -15.28 -17.33 -45.81
CA ILE A 276 -15.84 -18.31 -44.87
C ILE A 276 -17.27 -18.69 -45.27
N LEU A 277 -18.09 -17.73 -45.71
CA LEU A 277 -19.43 -17.99 -46.25
C LEU A 277 -19.37 -18.77 -47.57
N THR A 278 -18.33 -18.57 -48.38
CA THR A 278 -18.10 -19.31 -49.63
C THR A 278 -17.57 -20.72 -49.37
N LEU A 279 -16.67 -20.88 -48.41
CA LEU A 279 -16.11 -22.17 -47.97
C LEU A 279 -17.15 -23.01 -47.22
N ASN A 280 -18.05 -22.36 -46.47
CA ASN A 280 -19.18 -22.98 -45.78
C ASN A 280 -20.50 -22.83 -46.54
N GLN A 281 -20.47 -22.57 -47.86
CA GLN A 281 -21.67 -22.78 -48.67
C GLN A 281 -22.14 -24.23 -48.43
N PRO A 282 -23.45 -24.46 -48.26
CA PRO A 282 -23.96 -25.77 -47.91
C PRO A 282 -23.39 -26.81 -48.86
N GLU A 283 -23.03 -27.95 -48.27
CA GLU A 283 -22.36 -29.07 -48.91
C GLU A 283 -22.93 -29.33 -50.30
N THR A 284 -22.07 -29.81 -51.20
CA THR A 284 -22.25 -30.05 -52.64
C THR A 284 -23.61 -30.63 -53.11
N GLU A 285 -24.47 -31.07 -52.21
CA GLU A 285 -25.85 -31.47 -52.45
C GLU A 285 -26.67 -30.41 -53.19
N CYS A 286 -26.53 -29.12 -52.88
CA CYS A 286 -27.35 -28.08 -53.52
C CYS A 286 -26.76 -27.53 -54.83
N ILE A 287 -25.73 -28.17 -55.34
CA ILE A 287 -25.09 -27.86 -56.63
C ILE A 287 -25.29 -29.07 -57.56
N ASP A 288 -26.01 -28.88 -58.66
CA ASP A 288 -26.18 -29.91 -59.70
C ASP A 288 -25.49 -29.42 -60.98
N ASN A 289 -24.52 -30.20 -61.48
CA ASN A 289 -23.66 -29.84 -62.61
C ASN A 289 -22.88 -28.51 -62.45
N GLY A 290 -22.52 -28.13 -61.22
CA GLY A 290 -21.72 -26.94 -60.95
C GLY A 290 -22.51 -25.64 -60.86
N GLU A 291 -23.84 -25.69 -60.95
CA GLU A 291 -24.72 -24.54 -60.70
C GLU A 291 -25.65 -24.81 -59.51
N TYR A 292 -25.89 -23.76 -58.72
CA TYR A 292 -26.83 -23.83 -57.59
C TYR A 292 -28.25 -24.09 -58.11
N VAL A 293 -28.88 -25.16 -57.65
CA VAL A 293 -30.19 -25.60 -58.19
C VAL A 293 -31.37 -24.69 -57.81
N GLY A 294 -31.13 -23.67 -56.99
CA GLY A 294 -32.14 -22.80 -56.42
C GLY A 294 -32.69 -23.36 -55.12
N GLU A 295 -33.12 -22.47 -54.24
CA GLU A 295 -33.50 -22.78 -52.85
C GLU A 295 -34.58 -23.87 -52.76
N GLN A 296 -35.60 -23.83 -53.60
CA GLN A 296 -36.69 -24.80 -53.58
C GLN A 296 -36.23 -26.23 -53.97
N LYS A 297 -35.38 -26.36 -55.00
CA LYS A 297 -34.83 -27.67 -55.40
C LYS A 297 -33.78 -28.19 -54.42
N CYS A 298 -33.02 -27.29 -53.81
CA CYS A 298 -32.09 -27.62 -52.74
C CYS A 298 -32.85 -28.18 -51.54
N GLN A 299 -33.95 -27.55 -51.14
CA GLN A 299 -34.82 -28.06 -50.08
C GLN A 299 -35.41 -29.43 -50.42
N GLU A 300 -35.96 -29.61 -51.63
CA GLU A 300 -36.48 -30.91 -52.09
C GLU A 300 -35.40 -32.02 -52.02
N LYS A 301 -34.17 -31.70 -52.41
CA LYS A 301 -33.06 -32.66 -52.40
C LYS A 301 -32.57 -32.98 -50.98
N LEU A 302 -32.49 -31.99 -50.09
CA LEU A 302 -32.16 -32.21 -48.67
C LEU A 302 -33.22 -33.06 -47.95
N ILE A 303 -34.49 -32.93 -48.36
CA ILE A 303 -35.59 -33.78 -47.88
C ILE A 303 -35.49 -35.20 -48.46
N GLU A 304 -35.24 -35.36 -49.77
CA GLU A 304 -35.08 -36.67 -50.41
C GLU A 304 -33.89 -37.46 -49.87
N GLU A 305 -32.80 -36.78 -49.54
CA GLU A 305 -31.59 -37.38 -48.95
C GLU A 305 -31.71 -37.59 -47.44
N ASN A 306 -32.87 -37.31 -46.82
CA ASN A 306 -33.13 -37.46 -45.39
C ASN A 306 -32.20 -36.60 -44.51
N LYS A 307 -31.59 -35.54 -45.06
CA LYS A 307 -30.76 -34.60 -44.30
C LYS A 307 -31.61 -33.61 -43.48
N VAL A 308 -32.85 -33.40 -43.88
CA VAL A 308 -33.86 -32.65 -43.13
C VAL A 308 -35.08 -33.54 -42.92
N LEU A 309 -35.53 -33.67 -41.68
CA LEU A 309 -36.71 -34.46 -41.34
C LEU A 309 -37.97 -33.87 -42.00
N ASN A 310 -38.79 -34.73 -42.59
CA ASN A 310 -40.05 -34.31 -43.24
C ASN A 310 -40.97 -33.55 -42.29
N GLU A 311 -40.93 -33.83 -40.98
CA GLU A 311 -41.75 -33.12 -40.00
C GLU A 311 -41.33 -31.65 -39.85
N CYS A 312 -40.11 -31.28 -40.23
CA CYS A 312 -39.60 -29.91 -40.15
C CYS A 312 -39.94 -29.05 -41.38
N VAL A 313 -40.82 -29.54 -42.26
CA VAL A 313 -41.30 -28.81 -43.43
C VAL A 313 -42.76 -28.43 -43.21
N VAL A 314 -43.02 -27.16 -42.86
CA VAL A 314 -44.37 -26.63 -42.65
C VAL A 314 -44.74 -25.73 -43.83
N ASP A 315 -45.85 -26.04 -44.50
CA ASP A 315 -46.34 -25.33 -45.69
C ASP A 315 -45.30 -25.21 -46.83
N GLY A 316 -44.45 -26.23 -47.00
CA GLY A 316 -43.44 -26.28 -48.05
C GLY A 316 -42.21 -25.41 -47.79
N LYS A 317 -41.99 -24.98 -46.55
CA LYS A 317 -40.78 -24.30 -46.10
C LYS A 317 -40.15 -25.06 -44.94
N ILE A 318 -38.82 -25.19 -44.98
CA ILE A 318 -38.05 -25.69 -43.83
C ILE A 318 -38.15 -24.61 -42.74
N VAL A 319 -38.63 -24.99 -41.56
CA VAL A 319 -38.67 -24.08 -40.39
C VAL A 319 -37.29 -23.97 -39.77
N ASP A 320 -37.04 -22.92 -38.98
CA ASP A 320 -35.77 -22.79 -38.26
C ASP A 320 -35.53 -23.95 -37.27
N GLN A 321 -34.29 -24.10 -36.82
CA GLN A 321 -33.84 -25.22 -36.01
C GLN A 321 -34.66 -25.38 -34.71
N ASP A 322 -35.04 -24.27 -34.05
CA ASP A 322 -35.81 -24.30 -32.81
C ASP A 322 -37.27 -24.72 -33.07
N GLN A 323 -37.86 -24.24 -34.16
CA GLN A 323 -39.19 -24.66 -34.58
C GLN A 323 -39.23 -26.14 -34.98
N CYS A 324 -38.22 -26.61 -35.72
CA CYS A 324 -38.06 -28.02 -36.11
C CYS A 324 -37.92 -28.91 -34.87
N LEU A 325 -37.08 -28.52 -33.91
CA LEU A 325 -36.92 -29.22 -32.63
C LEU A 325 -38.24 -29.33 -31.87
N ASN A 326 -39.07 -28.28 -31.86
CA ASN A 326 -40.36 -28.31 -31.18
C ASN A 326 -41.36 -29.25 -31.88
N ILE A 327 -41.40 -29.25 -33.22
CA ILE A 327 -42.28 -30.14 -33.99
C ILE A 327 -41.87 -31.61 -33.78
N VAL A 328 -40.57 -31.91 -33.84
CA VAL A 328 -40.04 -33.25 -33.59
C VAL A 328 -40.32 -33.69 -32.15
N LYS A 329 -40.18 -32.80 -31.16
CA LYS A 329 -40.53 -33.09 -29.75
C LYS A 329 -42.03 -33.36 -29.55
N GLU A 330 -42.90 -32.68 -30.28
CA GLU A 330 -44.35 -32.93 -30.20
C GLU A 330 -44.77 -34.21 -30.93
N GLY A 331 -44.11 -34.53 -32.05
CA GLY A 331 -44.33 -35.75 -32.83
C GLY A 331 -43.81 -37.02 -32.14
N ASN A 332 -42.69 -36.91 -31.41
CA ASN A 332 -42.05 -38.01 -30.69
C ASN A 332 -42.59 -38.23 -29.26
N LYS A 333 -43.77 -37.71 -28.92
CA LYS A 333 -44.43 -38.10 -27.66
C LYS A 333 -44.68 -39.61 -27.69
N PRO A 334 -44.08 -40.41 -26.79
CA PRO A 334 -44.14 -41.87 -26.86
C PRO A 334 -45.60 -42.34 -26.81
N THR A 335 -46.00 -43.15 -27.79
CA THR A 335 -47.35 -43.69 -27.86
C THR A 335 -47.41 -45.09 -27.24
N GLY A 336 -48.41 -45.32 -26.38
CA GLY A 336 -48.83 -46.64 -25.91
C GLY A 336 -47.73 -47.51 -25.26
N GLU A 337 -47.10 -48.37 -26.06
CA GLU A 337 -46.14 -49.39 -25.60
C GLU A 337 -44.77 -48.82 -25.20
N GLU A 338 -44.29 -47.75 -25.85
CA GLU A 338 -43.03 -47.09 -25.46
C GLU A 338 -43.19 -46.32 -24.14
N TRP A 339 -44.37 -45.75 -23.92
CA TRP A 339 -44.71 -45.19 -22.62
C TRP A 339 -44.66 -46.28 -21.57
N GLU A 340 -45.20 -47.48 -21.82
CA GLU A 340 -45.15 -48.61 -20.88
C GLU A 340 -43.73 -49.10 -20.55
N LEU A 341 -42.72 -48.86 -21.41
CA LEU A 341 -41.33 -49.22 -21.15
C LEU A 341 -40.53 -48.19 -20.34
N MET A 342 -41.02 -46.94 -20.22
CA MET A 342 -40.37 -45.93 -19.38
C MET A 342 -40.42 -46.31 -17.89
N SER A 343 -39.39 -45.89 -17.15
CA SER A 343 -39.29 -46.17 -15.71
C SER A 343 -40.53 -45.65 -14.98
N GLY A 344 -40.98 -46.38 -13.95
CA GLY A 344 -42.14 -45.96 -13.14
C GLY A 344 -41.95 -44.55 -12.56
N GLU A 345 -40.72 -44.20 -12.20
CA GLU A 345 -40.35 -42.88 -11.65
C GLU A 345 -40.60 -41.73 -12.63
N CYS A 346 -40.34 -41.92 -13.94
CA CYS A 346 -40.58 -40.88 -14.94
C CYS A 346 -42.06 -40.72 -15.28
N LYS A 347 -42.82 -41.84 -15.28
CA LYS A 347 -44.27 -41.84 -15.52
C LYS A 347 -45.03 -41.10 -14.43
N GLU A 348 -44.69 -41.36 -13.17
CA GLU A 348 -45.34 -40.71 -12.02
C GLU A 348 -45.15 -39.19 -12.01
N ARG A 349 -44.11 -38.68 -12.70
CA ARG A 349 -43.76 -37.25 -12.75
C ARG A 349 -44.06 -36.55 -14.07
N GLY A 350 -44.58 -37.28 -15.06
CA GLY A 350 -44.95 -36.70 -16.36
C GLY A 350 -43.74 -36.21 -17.18
N VAL A 351 -42.58 -36.85 -17.04
CA VAL A 351 -41.40 -36.58 -17.88
C VAL A 351 -41.48 -37.49 -19.10
N PHE A 352 -41.64 -36.88 -20.28
CA PHE A 352 -41.86 -37.59 -21.56
C PHE A 352 -40.59 -37.73 -22.41
N ASP A 353 -39.53 -37.02 -22.06
CA ASP A 353 -38.25 -37.06 -22.76
C ASP A 353 -37.38 -38.21 -22.19
N PRO A 354 -36.99 -39.21 -23.01
CA PRO A 354 -36.13 -40.31 -22.58
C PRO A 354 -34.79 -39.87 -22.00
N ILE A 355 -34.19 -38.79 -22.52
CA ILE A 355 -32.89 -38.27 -22.05
C ILE A 355 -33.08 -37.64 -20.68
N ALA A 356 -34.09 -36.78 -20.52
CA ALA A 356 -34.42 -36.21 -19.21
C ALA A 356 -34.82 -37.30 -18.20
N CYS A 357 -35.48 -38.37 -18.66
CA CYS A 357 -35.80 -39.52 -17.82
C CYS A 357 -34.54 -40.29 -17.39
N GLU A 358 -33.59 -40.51 -18.30
CA GLU A 358 -32.32 -41.15 -17.98
C GLU A 358 -31.50 -40.32 -16.99
N GLU A 359 -31.47 -39.00 -17.15
CA GLU A 359 -30.85 -38.09 -16.18
C GLU A 359 -31.47 -38.23 -14.79
N ILE A 360 -32.81 -38.26 -14.69
CA ILE A 360 -33.52 -38.46 -13.42
C ILE A 360 -33.23 -39.83 -12.82
N VAL A 361 -33.18 -40.88 -13.65
CA VAL A 361 -32.88 -42.25 -13.21
C VAL A 361 -31.44 -42.36 -12.70
N ASN A 362 -30.52 -41.60 -13.26
CA ASN A 362 -29.09 -41.63 -12.89
C ASN A 362 -28.70 -40.66 -11.76
N LEU A 363 -29.62 -39.83 -11.25
CA LEU A 363 -29.34 -39.02 -10.07
C LEU A 363 -29.03 -39.88 -8.82
N PRO A 364 -28.07 -39.49 -7.97
CA PRO A 364 -27.82 -40.13 -6.69
C PRO A 364 -29.10 -40.27 -5.86
N ARG A 365 -29.29 -41.42 -5.20
CA ARG A 365 -30.45 -41.66 -4.30
C ARG A 365 -30.72 -40.52 -3.31
N PRO A 366 -29.72 -39.92 -2.63
CA PRO A 366 -29.96 -38.81 -1.71
C PRO A 366 -30.68 -37.63 -2.35
N CYS A 367 -30.38 -37.34 -3.63
CA CYS A 367 -31.05 -36.27 -4.38
C CYS A 367 -32.50 -36.63 -4.72
N LYS A 368 -32.74 -37.87 -5.13
CA LYS A 368 -34.10 -38.36 -5.40
C LYS A 368 -34.98 -38.36 -4.15
N ASP A 369 -34.41 -38.81 -3.03
CA ASP A 369 -35.11 -38.88 -1.73
C ASP A 369 -35.44 -37.48 -1.18
N ALA A 370 -34.59 -36.49 -1.48
CA ALA A 370 -34.81 -35.09 -1.13
C ALA A 370 -35.72 -34.33 -2.12
N GLY A 371 -36.15 -34.98 -3.21
CA GLY A 371 -37.07 -34.40 -4.18
C GLY A 371 -36.42 -33.51 -5.26
N TYR A 372 -35.12 -33.65 -5.49
CA TYR A 372 -34.38 -32.96 -6.54
C TYR A 372 -34.24 -33.83 -7.78
N TYR A 373 -34.59 -33.30 -8.95
CA TYR A 373 -34.71 -34.08 -10.18
C TYR A 373 -33.89 -33.52 -11.34
N THR A 374 -33.12 -32.48 -11.09
CA THR A 374 -32.11 -31.99 -12.02
C THR A 374 -30.71 -32.14 -11.42
N LYS A 375 -29.71 -32.30 -12.29
CA LYS A 375 -28.30 -32.34 -11.88
C LYS A 375 -27.88 -31.09 -11.11
N LYS A 376 -28.43 -29.93 -11.49
CA LYS A 376 -28.18 -28.63 -10.83
C LYS A 376 -28.74 -28.59 -9.41
N GLU A 377 -29.99 -29.01 -9.21
CA GLU A 377 -30.59 -29.09 -7.88
C GLU A 377 -29.88 -30.12 -6.97
N CYS A 378 -29.50 -31.26 -7.54
CA CYS A 378 -28.76 -32.30 -6.83
C CYS A 378 -27.34 -31.85 -6.43
N ALA A 379 -26.68 -31.04 -7.26
CA ALA A 379 -25.39 -30.44 -6.93
C ALA A 379 -25.49 -29.52 -5.71
N VAL A 380 -26.57 -28.73 -5.59
CA VAL A 380 -26.83 -27.89 -4.42
C VAL A 380 -27.05 -28.73 -3.16
N LEU A 381 -27.82 -29.82 -3.24
CA LEU A 381 -27.98 -30.74 -2.11
C LEU A 381 -26.64 -31.36 -1.70
N THR A 382 -25.86 -31.82 -2.67
CA THR A 382 -24.58 -32.49 -2.43
C THR A 382 -23.57 -31.52 -1.80
N LEU A 383 -23.55 -30.27 -2.26
CA LEU A 383 -22.75 -29.20 -1.66
C LEU A 383 -23.17 -28.94 -0.20
N ASN A 384 -24.49 -28.84 0.06
CA ASN A 384 -25.02 -28.65 1.42
C ASN A 384 -24.75 -29.85 2.35
N GLN A 385 -24.73 -31.08 1.84
CA GLN A 385 -24.43 -32.27 2.62
C GLN A 385 -22.93 -32.43 2.93
N ASN A 386 -22.06 -31.91 2.06
CA ASN A 386 -20.61 -31.99 2.20
C ASN A 386 -20.00 -30.78 2.91
N MET A 387 -20.76 -29.69 3.10
CA MET A 387 -20.28 -28.57 3.89
C MET A 387 -20.13 -28.95 5.38
N PRO A 388 -19.07 -28.48 6.06
CA PRO A 388 -18.92 -28.66 7.49
C PRO A 388 -20.18 -28.19 8.23
N LYS A 389 -20.59 -28.96 9.24
CA LYS A 389 -21.80 -28.68 10.01
C LYS A 389 -21.82 -27.26 10.58
N GLU A 390 -20.65 -26.75 10.97
CA GLU A 390 -20.44 -25.39 11.48
C GLU A 390 -20.89 -24.31 10.48
N CYS A 391 -20.62 -24.49 9.18
CA CYS A 391 -21.04 -23.55 8.14
C CYS A 391 -22.54 -23.62 7.85
N VAL A 392 -23.11 -24.84 7.86
CA VAL A 392 -24.55 -25.06 7.69
C VAL A 392 -25.33 -24.46 8.87
N ASP A 393 -24.88 -24.69 10.09
CA ASP A 393 -25.50 -24.16 11.32
C ASP A 393 -25.43 -22.62 11.38
N ALA A 394 -24.40 -22.01 10.77
CA ALA A 394 -24.23 -20.56 10.65
C ALA A 394 -24.91 -19.94 9.42
N GLY A 395 -25.57 -20.72 8.57
CA GLY A 395 -26.25 -20.24 7.35
C GLY A 395 -25.32 -19.84 6.21
N ALA A 396 -24.04 -20.19 6.28
CA ALA A 396 -23.04 -19.93 5.24
C ALA A 396 -23.07 -21.03 4.18
N LEU A 397 -24.06 -20.93 3.28
CA LEU A 397 -24.34 -21.96 2.27
C LEU A 397 -23.50 -21.83 0.98
N THR A 398 -22.46 -21.01 0.99
CA THR A 398 -21.48 -20.94 -0.11
C THR A 398 -20.07 -21.24 0.42
N PRO A 399 -19.16 -21.78 -0.42
CA PRO A 399 -17.78 -22.00 -0.03
C PRO A 399 -17.11 -20.74 0.54
N GLU A 400 -17.33 -19.57 -0.08
CA GLU A 400 -16.71 -18.32 0.36
C GLU A 400 -17.25 -17.86 1.73
N ALA A 401 -18.56 -17.99 1.95
CA ALA A 401 -19.17 -17.66 3.23
C ALA A 401 -18.69 -18.60 4.35
N CYS A 402 -18.50 -19.89 4.03
CA CYS A 402 -18.00 -20.88 4.96
C CYS A 402 -16.52 -20.65 5.30
N GLU A 403 -15.71 -20.26 4.32
CA GLU A 403 -14.31 -19.92 4.52
C GLU A 403 -14.13 -18.69 5.42
N LYS A 404 -14.98 -17.66 5.24
CA LYS A 404 -15.03 -16.49 6.14
C LYS A 404 -15.34 -16.85 7.59
N LEU A 405 -16.19 -17.85 7.82
CA LEU A 405 -16.51 -18.38 9.15
C LEU A 405 -15.37 -19.19 9.78
N ARG A 406 -14.43 -19.69 8.97
CA ARG A 406 -13.28 -20.47 9.43
C ARG A 406 -12.04 -19.62 9.67
N LEU A 407 -12.09 -18.32 9.38
CA LEU A 407 -11.03 -17.40 9.77
C LEU A 407 -10.94 -17.32 11.30
N PRO A 408 -9.73 -17.20 11.87
CA PRO A 408 -9.52 -16.93 13.29
C PRO A 408 -10.39 -15.78 13.80
N ASP A 409 -10.86 -15.85 15.05
CA ASP A 409 -11.78 -14.84 15.63
C ASP A 409 -11.26 -13.40 15.53
N ASN A 410 -9.93 -13.21 15.52
CA ASN A 410 -9.30 -11.89 15.38
C ASN A 410 -9.25 -11.36 13.93
N CYS A 411 -9.60 -12.18 12.95
CA CYS A 411 -9.77 -11.79 11.54
C CYS A 411 -11.24 -11.71 11.11
N GLN A 412 -12.17 -12.22 11.93
CA GLN A 412 -13.60 -12.20 11.63
C GLN A 412 -14.14 -10.76 11.70
N GLY A 413 -14.22 -10.09 10.54
CA GLY A 413 -14.79 -8.74 10.40
C GLY A 413 -13.98 -7.83 9.47
N GLU A 414 -12.66 -8.04 9.39
CA GLU A 414 -11.74 -7.19 8.63
C GLU A 414 -11.20 -7.88 7.36
N ALA A 415 -11.20 -9.21 7.31
CA ALA A 415 -10.74 -10.00 6.17
C ALA A 415 -11.88 -10.83 5.52
N PHE A 416 -11.80 -10.99 4.20
CA PHE A 416 -12.68 -11.83 3.37
C PHE A 416 -11.98 -13.10 2.89
N SER A 417 -10.64 -13.14 2.88
CA SER A 417 -9.85 -14.34 2.56
C SER A 417 -8.81 -14.67 3.63
N ARG A 418 -8.20 -15.86 3.48
CA ARG A 418 -7.08 -16.30 4.32
C ARG A 418 -5.83 -15.44 4.12
N GLU A 419 -5.55 -14.99 2.89
CA GLU A 419 -4.40 -14.09 2.61
C GLU A 419 -4.61 -12.70 3.22
N GLU A 420 -5.83 -12.19 3.19
CA GLU A 420 -6.17 -10.91 3.84
C GLU A 420 -6.03 -11.03 5.36
N CYS A 421 -6.51 -12.14 5.95
CA CYS A 421 -6.34 -12.41 7.38
C CYS A 421 -4.86 -12.56 7.76
N GLU A 422 -4.03 -13.16 6.90
CA GLU A 422 -2.59 -13.25 7.11
C GLU A 422 -1.95 -11.86 7.13
N THR A 423 -2.40 -10.95 6.27
CA THR A 423 -1.95 -9.55 6.26
C THR A 423 -2.36 -8.80 7.53
N VAL A 424 -3.61 -8.97 7.99
CA VAL A 424 -4.10 -8.40 9.26
C VAL A 424 -3.32 -8.96 10.45
N MET A 425 -3.06 -10.27 10.46
CA MET A 425 -2.24 -10.94 11.48
C MET A 425 -0.80 -10.45 11.48
N ILE A 426 -0.21 -10.23 10.31
CA ILE A 426 1.13 -9.64 10.15
C ILE A 426 1.13 -8.22 10.74
N GLN A 427 0.17 -7.37 10.35
CA GLN A 427 0.07 -6.00 10.86
C GLN A 427 -0.16 -5.95 12.38
N GLN A 428 -1.01 -6.82 12.93
CA GLN A 428 -1.27 -6.90 14.37
C GLN A 428 -0.06 -7.41 15.17
N ASN A 429 0.74 -8.31 14.61
CA ASN A 429 1.87 -8.94 15.31
C ASN A 429 3.23 -8.28 15.06
N PHE A 430 3.31 -7.27 14.19
CA PHE A 430 4.55 -6.50 14.04
C PHE A 430 4.91 -5.78 15.35
N PRO A 431 6.22 -5.69 15.67
CA PRO A 431 6.68 -4.90 16.81
C PRO A 431 6.19 -3.45 16.73
N ASP A 432 5.90 -2.85 17.89
CA ASP A 432 5.34 -1.49 17.97
C ASP A 432 6.28 -0.46 17.33
N GLU A 433 7.59 -0.69 17.37
CA GLU A 433 8.60 0.14 16.71
C GLU A 433 8.44 0.18 15.19
N CYS A 434 8.05 -0.94 14.58
CA CYS A 434 7.80 -1.01 13.14
C CYS A 434 6.42 -0.46 12.76
N LYS A 435 5.40 -0.70 13.62
CA LYS A 435 4.07 -0.10 13.47
C LYS A 435 4.12 1.42 13.53
N SER A 436 4.87 1.98 14.48
CA SER A 436 5.08 3.42 14.63
C SER A 436 5.83 4.03 13.43
N ALA A 437 6.68 3.25 12.77
CA ALA A 437 7.39 3.67 11.55
C ALA A 437 6.56 3.47 10.26
N GLY A 438 5.39 2.84 10.33
CA GLY A 438 4.55 2.53 9.17
C GLY A 438 5.16 1.51 8.22
N GLU A 439 6.07 0.64 8.69
CA GLU A 439 6.82 -0.31 7.85
C GLU A 439 6.46 -1.74 8.23
N PHE A 440 5.72 -2.41 7.33
CA PHE A 440 5.18 -3.76 7.51
C PHE A 440 5.92 -4.83 6.70
N ASP A 441 6.99 -4.43 6.02
CA ASP A 441 7.94 -5.36 5.41
C ASP A 441 8.88 -5.94 6.49
N THR A 442 9.01 -7.26 6.54
CA THR A 442 9.83 -7.95 7.55
C THR A 442 11.31 -7.61 7.46
N GLU A 443 11.87 -7.37 6.27
CA GLU A 443 13.29 -7.03 6.12
C GLU A 443 13.56 -5.60 6.59
N LYS A 444 12.70 -4.66 6.22
CA LYS A 444 12.84 -3.26 6.64
C LYS A 444 12.50 -3.06 8.11
N CYS A 445 11.51 -3.78 8.65
CA CYS A 445 11.24 -3.82 10.08
C CYS A 445 12.42 -4.42 10.86
N ALA A 446 13.12 -5.43 10.33
CA ALA A 446 14.36 -5.91 10.94
C ALA A 446 15.43 -4.82 11.01
N VAL A 447 15.55 -3.95 10.00
CA VAL A 447 16.46 -2.79 10.04
C VAL A 447 16.08 -1.80 11.15
N ILE A 448 14.79 -1.56 11.35
CA ILE A 448 14.26 -0.68 12.42
C ILE A 448 14.50 -1.31 13.81
N MET A 449 14.18 -2.59 13.95
CA MET A 449 14.28 -3.38 15.19
C MET A 449 15.72 -3.61 15.66
N VAL A 450 16.66 -3.74 14.72
CA VAL A 450 18.09 -3.83 15.06
C VAL A 450 18.58 -2.52 15.66
N GLY A 451 17.85 -1.42 15.44
CA GLY A 451 18.20 -0.10 15.89
C GLY A 451 19.49 0.39 15.25
N THR A 452 19.65 1.70 15.13
CA THR A 452 20.97 2.33 14.92
C THR A 452 21.90 2.15 16.14
N THR A 453 21.56 1.24 17.06
CA THR A 453 22.23 0.88 18.30
C THR A 453 22.79 -0.55 18.26
N SER A 454 23.29 -0.99 17.10
CA SER A 454 24.46 -1.87 17.15
C SER A 454 25.62 -1.07 17.76
N VAL A 455 26.30 -1.66 18.74
CA VAL A 455 27.57 -1.16 19.29
C VAL A 455 28.63 -1.26 18.18
N VAL A 456 28.52 -0.37 17.20
CA VAL A 456 29.47 -0.16 16.11
C VAL A 456 30.37 0.97 16.58
N VAL A 457 31.68 0.73 16.46
CA VAL A 457 32.71 1.76 16.46
C VAL A 457 32.15 2.97 15.71
N THR A 458 31.96 4.10 16.40
CA THR A 458 31.31 5.26 15.78
C THR A 458 32.01 5.59 14.46
N PRO A 459 31.29 5.85 13.35
CA PRO A 459 31.89 6.24 12.07
C PRO A 459 32.91 7.40 12.20
N GLY A 460 32.81 8.18 13.27
CA GLY A 460 33.82 9.18 13.64
C GLY A 460 35.19 8.65 14.03
N ALA A 461 35.32 7.47 14.66
CA ALA A 461 36.60 6.94 15.13
C ALA A 461 37.49 6.39 13.99
N GLU A 462 36.89 5.74 12.99
CA GLU A 462 37.61 5.28 11.80
C GLU A 462 37.99 6.45 10.89
N MET A 463 37.11 7.44 10.75
CA MET A 463 37.42 8.69 10.05
C MET A 463 38.54 9.46 10.74
N GLU A 464 38.54 9.54 12.07
CA GLU A 464 39.60 10.17 12.84
C GLU A 464 40.94 9.42 12.69
N TYR A 465 40.92 8.08 12.59
CA TYR A 465 42.11 7.28 12.30
C TYR A 465 42.69 7.60 10.92
N LEU A 466 41.86 7.66 9.88
CA LEU A 466 42.29 8.01 8.51
C LEU A 466 42.88 9.42 8.44
N VAL A 467 42.26 10.39 9.11
CA VAL A 467 42.78 11.75 9.23
C VAL A 467 44.11 11.79 9.99
N ARG A 468 44.29 10.96 11.03
CA ARG A 468 45.59 10.83 11.74
C ARG A 468 46.68 10.17 10.90
N GLN A 469 46.32 9.34 9.92
CA GLN A 469 47.24 8.79 8.93
C GLN A 469 47.56 9.79 7.79
N GLY A 470 46.96 10.98 7.82
CA GLY A 470 47.27 12.09 6.91
C GLY A 470 46.43 12.13 5.64
N LEU A 471 45.36 11.34 5.54
CA LEU A 471 44.39 11.44 4.43
C LEU A 471 43.46 12.63 4.62
N THR A 472 43.23 13.40 3.55
CA THR A 472 42.09 14.31 3.48
C THR A 472 40.83 13.57 3.05
N PHE A 473 39.65 14.17 3.27
CA PHE A 473 38.37 13.56 2.89
C PHE A 473 38.29 13.26 1.38
N GLU A 474 38.95 14.07 0.54
CA GLU A 474 38.99 13.86 -0.92
C GLU A 474 39.92 12.70 -1.34
N GLU A 475 40.82 12.25 -0.46
CA GLU A 475 41.75 11.16 -0.72
C GLU A 475 41.20 9.80 -0.28
N ILE A 476 40.05 9.78 0.40
CA ILE A 476 39.36 8.55 0.79
C ILE A 476 38.69 7.95 -0.46
N PRO A 477 38.94 6.67 -0.80
CA PRO A 477 38.29 6.03 -1.94
C PRO A 477 36.76 6.13 -1.87
N SER A 478 36.09 6.46 -2.98
CA SER A 478 34.63 6.66 -2.99
C SER A 478 33.86 5.40 -2.59
N ILE A 479 34.42 4.21 -2.76
CA ILE A 479 33.83 2.95 -2.29
C ILE A 479 33.77 2.83 -0.76
N CYS A 480 34.52 3.66 -0.04
CA CYS A 480 34.47 3.81 1.40
C CYS A 480 33.43 4.86 1.86
N LEU A 481 32.72 5.52 0.94
CA LEU A 481 31.82 6.63 1.26
C LEU A 481 30.42 6.37 0.70
N ASN A 482 29.39 6.51 1.55
CA ASN A 482 28.00 6.58 1.12
C ASN A 482 27.35 7.83 1.71
N ASP A 483 26.92 8.76 0.85
CA ASP A 483 26.30 10.04 1.25
C ASP A 483 27.05 10.79 2.36
N LYS A 484 28.39 10.78 2.29
CA LYS A 484 29.38 11.39 3.21
C LYS A 484 29.69 10.60 4.49
N ASN A 485 29.06 9.45 4.70
CA ASN A 485 29.39 8.55 5.80
C ASN A 485 30.49 7.56 5.38
N PHE A 486 31.45 7.30 6.27
CA PHE A 486 32.43 6.24 6.05
C PHE A 486 31.76 4.88 6.24
N ILE A 487 31.83 4.04 5.22
CA ILE A 487 31.38 2.64 5.27
C ILE A 487 32.61 1.77 5.07
N ARG A 488 32.96 1.03 6.12
CA ARG A 488 34.01 0.02 6.03
C ARG A 488 33.47 -1.24 5.36
N SER A 489 33.67 -1.35 4.05
CA SER A 489 33.45 -2.58 3.27
C SER A 489 34.76 -3.31 3.00
N MET A 490 34.69 -4.56 2.53
CA MET A 490 35.88 -5.31 2.11
C MET A 490 36.62 -4.60 0.96
N ASP A 491 35.87 -4.01 0.04
CA ASP A 491 36.44 -3.25 -1.07
C ASP A 491 37.10 -1.95 -0.58
N CYS A 492 36.53 -1.33 0.45
CA CYS A 492 37.15 -0.18 1.12
C CYS A 492 38.51 -0.55 1.76
N ASP A 493 38.58 -1.67 2.50
CA ASP A 493 39.84 -2.15 3.09
C ASP A 493 40.89 -2.46 2.01
N ALA A 494 40.47 -3.01 0.86
CA ALA A 494 41.36 -3.28 -0.27
C ALA A 494 41.90 -2.00 -0.94
N GLU A 495 41.07 -0.97 -1.12
CA GLU A 495 41.50 0.32 -1.68
C GLU A 495 42.41 1.09 -0.71
N LEU A 496 42.12 1.08 0.60
CA LEU A 496 42.99 1.69 1.61
C LEU A 496 44.35 0.98 1.71
N ALA A 497 44.39 -0.34 1.53
CA ALA A 497 45.64 -1.10 1.51
C ALA A 497 46.53 -0.70 0.31
N LYS A 498 45.96 -0.33 -0.84
CA LYS A 498 46.72 0.21 -1.99
C LYS A 498 47.39 1.54 -1.65
N LEU A 499 46.82 2.30 -0.72
CA LEU A 499 47.39 3.54 -0.17
C LEU A 499 48.38 3.29 0.98
N GLY A 500 48.68 2.02 1.30
CA GLY A 500 49.58 1.65 2.39
C GLY A 500 48.95 1.78 3.79
N ILE A 501 47.63 1.92 3.87
CA ILE A 501 46.88 2.12 5.10
C ILE A 501 46.19 0.81 5.45
N THR A 502 46.48 0.31 6.65
CA THR A 502 45.78 -0.85 7.22
C THR A 502 44.95 -0.36 8.40
N LEU A 503 43.63 -0.56 8.30
CA LEU A 503 42.74 -0.30 9.43
C LEU A 503 42.96 -1.38 10.49
N PRO A 504 42.93 -1.04 11.79
CA PRO A 504 42.99 -2.03 12.84
C PRO A 504 41.87 -3.06 12.67
N THR A 505 42.16 -4.31 13.01
CA THR A 505 41.14 -5.36 13.06
C THR A 505 40.01 -4.91 13.99
N PRO A 506 38.75 -5.05 13.60
CA PRO A 506 37.63 -4.70 14.48
C PRO A 506 37.78 -5.48 15.79
N THR A 507 37.73 -4.78 16.91
CA THR A 507 37.99 -5.34 18.25
C THR A 507 36.90 -6.30 18.72
N ASN A 508 35.81 -6.44 17.96
CA ASN A 508 34.71 -7.34 18.28
C ASN A 508 34.71 -8.53 17.31
N THR A 509 35.42 -9.60 17.67
CA THR A 509 35.38 -10.88 16.93
C THR A 509 34.14 -11.72 17.25
N GLY A 510 33.25 -11.24 18.14
CA GLY A 510 32.04 -11.95 18.56
C GLY A 510 31.00 -12.15 17.46
N THR A 511 31.10 -11.39 16.36
CA THR A 511 30.19 -11.48 15.20
C THR A 511 30.76 -12.26 14.03
N ILE A 512 32.02 -12.72 14.10
CA ILE A 512 32.65 -13.49 13.03
C ILE A 512 32.31 -14.99 13.23
N PRO A 513 31.71 -15.67 12.23
CA PRO A 513 31.40 -17.10 12.33
C PRO A 513 32.63 -17.93 12.72
N LYS A 514 32.45 -18.93 13.58
CA LYS A 514 33.59 -19.75 14.09
C LYS A 514 34.33 -20.46 12.96
N GLU A 515 33.63 -20.78 11.89
CA GLU A 515 34.13 -21.39 10.66
C GLU A 515 35.14 -20.48 9.94
N CYS A 516 35.01 -19.16 10.16
CA CYS A 516 35.88 -18.13 9.63
C CYS A 516 37.03 -17.74 10.58
N MET A 517 37.24 -18.52 11.63
CA MET A 517 38.32 -18.34 12.58
C MET A 517 39.34 -19.47 12.42
N ILE A 518 40.62 -19.12 12.30
CA ILE A 518 41.74 -20.09 12.36
C ILE A 518 41.95 -20.54 13.80
N ASP A 519 41.79 -19.60 14.73
CA ASP A 519 41.82 -19.79 16.19
C ASP A 519 40.96 -18.71 16.87
N GLU A 520 40.85 -18.73 18.20
CA GLU A 520 40.02 -17.79 19.00
C GLU A 520 40.32 -16.29 18.78
N ARG A 521 41.39 -15.93 18.04
CA ARG A 521 41.81 -14.54 17.84
C ARG A 521 42.10 -14.16 16.40
N THR A 522 42.11 -15.12 15.48
CA THR A 522 42.59 -14.90 14.11
C THR A 522 41.53 -15.31 13.11
N ALA A 523 40.87 -14.33 12.48
CA ALA A 523 39.95 -14.57 11.37
C ALA A 523 40.75 -14.92 10.10
N VAL A 524 40.22 -15.85 9.28
CA VAL A 524 40.72 -16.07 7.92
C VAL A 524 40.39 -14.86 7.04
N SER A 525 40.99 -14.79 5.86
CA SER A 525 40.59 -13.78 4.87
C SER A 525 39.10 -13.94 4.51
N PRO A 526 38.38 -12.86 4.18
CA PRO A 526 36.96 -12.96 3.85
C PRO A 526 36.64 -13.94 2.71
N GLN A 527 37.53 -14.05 1.72
CA GLN A 527 37.35 -15.00 0.61
C GLN A 527 37.53 -16.46 1.05
N GLU A 528 38.42 -16.71 2.01
CA GLU A 528 38.57 -18.03 2.63
C GLU A 528 37.41 -18.36 3.58
N CYS A 529 36.85 -17.35 4.26
CA CYS A 529 35.64 -17.47 5.07
C CYS A 529 34.43 -17.85 4.21
N GLN A 530 34.20 -17.13 3.11
CA GLN A 530 33.11 -17.41 2.19
C GLN A 530 33.22 -18.82 1.57
N ASN A 531 34.41 -19.21 1.13
CA ASN A 531 34.65 -20.56 0.63
C ASN A 531 34.40 -21.64 1.70
N LYS A 532 34.68 -21.38 2.98
CA LYS A 532 34.39 -22.32 4.07
C LYS A 532 32.90 -22.42 4.37
N ILE A 533 32.19 -21.30 4.34
CA ILE A 533 30.74 -21.23 4.58
C ILE A 533 29.98 -21.94 3.44
N GLU A 534 30.29 -21.62 2.19
CA GLU A 534 29.64 -22.22 1.01
C GLU A 534 29.86 -23.74 0.95
N ASN A 535 31.04 -24.24 1.33
CA ASN A 535 31.32 -25.68 1.34
C ASN A 535 30.67 -26.45 2.51
N ASN A 536 30.38 -25.79 3.64
CA ASN A 536 29.76 -26.45 4.80
C ASN A 536 28.23 -26.39 4.78
N ILE A 537 27.63 -25.31 4.26
CA ILE A 537 26.16 -25.15 4.23
C ILE A 537 25.51 -26.18 3.28
N ILE A 538 26.17 -26.54 2.19
CA ILE A 538 25.60 -27.44 1.15
C ILE A 538 25.57 -28.91 1.60
N VAL A 539 26.41 -29.33 2.56
CA VAL A 539 26.52 -30.76 2.92
C VAL A 539 25.60 -31.15 4.08
N ASP A 540 25.40 -30.27 5.07
CA ASP A 540 24.70 -30.62 6.33
C ASP A 540 23.19 -30.32 6.33
N THR A 541 22.65 -29.63 5.34
CA THR A 541 21.22 -29.23 5.30
C THR A 541 20.35 -30.07 4.35
N ILE A 542 20.95 -30.97 3.56
CA ILE A 542 20.20 -31.81 2.61
C ILE A 542 19.67 -33.07 3.33
N PRO A 543 18.34 -33.31 3.35
CA PRO A 543 17.73 -34.50 3.93
C PRO A 543 18.39 -35.80 3.43
N GLU A 544 18.54 -36.78 4.32
CA GLU A 544 19.23 -38.04 4.02
C GLU A 544 18.57 -38.79 2.85
N GLU A 545 17.25 -38.65 2.69
CA GLU A 545 16.45 -39.18 1.59
C GLU A 545 16.88 -38.62 0.23
N CYS A 546 17.17 -37.32 0.14
CA CYS A 546 17.69 -36.70 -1.07
C CYS A 546 19.15 -37.07 -1.33
N ARG A 547 19.94 -37.20 -0.26
CA ARG A 547 21.34 -37.64 -0.35
C ARG A 547 21.45 -39.08 -0.87
N ASN A 548 20.54 -39.96 -0.47
CA ASN A 548 20.47 -41.36 -0.92
C ASN A 548 20.11 -41.49 -2.40
N GLU A 549 19.34 -40.53 -2.93
CA GLU A 549 18.93 -40.46 -4.34
C GLU A 549 19.88 -39.58 -5.18
N GLY A 550 20.96 -39.07 -4.58
CA GLY A 550 21.97 -38.24 -5.27
C GLY A 550 21.48 -36.85 -5.66
N VAL A 551 20.41 -36.34 -5.05
CA VAL A 551 19.83 -35.02 -5.33
C VAL A 551 20.46 -33.98 -4.40
N THR A 552 21.36 -33.15 -4.94
CA THR A 552 22.07 -32.11 -4.18
C THR A 552 21.46 -30.72 -4.32
N ASP A 553 20.48 -30.56 -5.22
CA ASP A 553 19.77 -29.30 -5.46
C ASP A 553 18.54 -29.20 -4.55
N PRO A 554 18.37 -28.13 -3.75
CA PRO A 554 17.27 -28.00 -2.80
C PRO A 554 15.87 -28.05 -3.43
N ALA A 555 15.68 -27.46 -4.62
CA ALA A 555 14.39 -27.45 -5.29
C ALA A 555 14.03 -28.84 -5.82
N LYS A 556 14.99 -29.55 -6.42
CA LYS A 556 14.80 -30.95 -6.82
C LYS A 556 14.58 -31.88 -5.63
N CYS A 557 15.23 -31.61 -4.50
CA CYS A 557 15.02 -32.35 -3.25
C CYS A 557 13.60 -32.13 -2.71
N GLY A 558 13.09 -30.90 -2.75
CA GLY A 558 11.70 -30.59 -2.40
C GLY A 558 10.69 -31.37 -3.26
N ASN A 559 10.88 -31.40 -4.58
CA ASN A 559 10.01 -32.14 -5.50
C ASN A 559 10.07 -33.66 -5.24
N LEU A 560 11.26 -34.21 -5.00
CA LEU A 560 11.45 -35.63 -4.70
C LEU A 560 10.75 -36.05 -3.39
N ILE A 561 10.80 -35.20 -2.36
CA ILE A 561 10.11 -35.44 -1.10
C ILE A 561 8.60 -35.39 -1.29
N GLU A 562 8.09 -34.44 -2.08
CA GLU A 562 6.66 -34.30 -2.33
C GLU A 562 6.10 -35.44 -3.20
N GLU A 563 6.85 -35.89 -4.19
CA GLU A 563 6.52 -37.07 -5.00
C GLU A 563 6.39 -38.33 -4.12
N LYS A 564 7.37 -38.57 -3.22
CA LYS A 564 7.31 -39.68 -2.26
C LYS A 564 6.13 -39.56 -1.28
N ARG A 565 5.78 -38.34 -0.84
CA ARG A 565 4.60 -38.11 0.02
C ARG A 565 3.29 -38.45 -0.67
N VAL A 566 3.16 -38.11 -1.95
CA VAL A 566 1.98 -38.42 -2.76
C VAL A 566 1.88 -39.94 -2.99
N GLU A 567 2.99 -40.61 -3.34
CA GLU A 567 3.03 -42.07 -3.52
C GLU A 567 2.60 -42.84 -2.26
N GLU A 568 2.90 -42.29 -1.08
CA GLU A 568 2.58 -42.89 0.21
C GLU A 568 1.25 -42.44 0.81
N GLY A 569 0.50 -41.57 0.11
CA GLY A 569 -0.86 -41.16 0.49
C GLY A 569 -0.92 -40.14 1.64
N ILE A 570 0.11 -39.32 1.82
CA ILE A 570 0.23 -38.38 2.95
C ILE A 570 -0.53 -37.06 2.70
N GLY A 571 -0.90 -36.73 1.46
CA GLY A 571 -1.42 -35.40 1.09
C GLY A 571 -2.83 -35.01 1.56
N ILE A 572 -3.74 -35.96 1.87
CA ILE A 572 -5.18 -35.63 2.04
C ILE A 572 -5.55 -35.17 3.46
N ASN A 573 -4.71 -35.41 4.47
CA ASN A 573 -4.98 -35.01 5.87
C ASN A 573 -3.68 -34.66 6.62
N MET A 574 -2.72 -34.03 5.94
CA MET A 574 -1.40 -33.77 6.50
C MET A 574 -1.46 -32.68 7.59
N PRO A 575 -1.05 -32.97 8.84
CA PRO A 575 -0.96 -31.96 9.89
C PRO A 575 0.21 -31.00 9.63
N GLN A 576 0.11 -29.74 10.07
CA GLN A 576 1.10 -28.69 9.77
C GLN A 576 2.51 -29.03 10.27
N GLU A 577 2.62 -29.83 11.32
CA GLU A 577 3.90 -30.31 11.87
C GLU A 577 4.65 -31.27 10.94
N CYS A 578 4.02 -31.74 9.85
CA CYS A 578 4.69 -32.51 8.80
C CYS A 578 5.46 -31.64 7.78
N LEU A 579 5.35 -30.31 7.85
CA LEU A 579 6.11 -29.43 6.97
C LEU A 579 7.60 -29.41 7.37
N GLY A 580 8.48 -29.75 6.42
CA GLY A 580 9.94 -29.72 6.63
C GLY A 580 10.54 -30.93 7.36
N ILE A 581 9.74 -31.93 7.74
CA ILE A 581 10.23 -33.20 8.30
C ILE A 581 10.13 -34.35 7.30
N SER A 582 10.90 -35.41 7.55
CA SER A 582 10.96 -36.59 6.68
C SER A 582 9.61 -37.31 6.59
N VAL A 583 9.45 -38.11 5.54
CA VAL A 583 8.22 -38.87 5.29
C VAL A 583 7.90 -39.80 6.48
N GLU A 584 8.91 -40.44 7.05
CA GLU A 584 8.74 -41.37 8.18
C GLU A 584 8.46 -40.69 9.52
N GLU A 585 9.05 -39.51 9.75
CA GLU A 585 8.71 -38.69 10.91
C GLU A 585 7.27 -38.18 10.80
N CYS A 586 6.85 -37.73 9.61
CA CYS A 586 5.47 -37.33 9.38
C CYS A 586 4.49 -38.50 9.61
N LYS A 587 4.82 -39.72 9.18
CA LYS A 587 3.98 -40.89 9.49
C LYS A 587 3.82 -41.12 10.99
N THR A 588 4.88 -40.88 11.77
CA THR A 588 4.83 -41.00 13.23
C THR A 588 3.90 -39.93 13.83
N VAL A 589 4.02 -38.67 13.39
CA VAL A 589 3.13 -37.57 13.79
C VAL A 589 1.67 -37.87 13.46
N MET A 590 1.39 -38.39 12.26
CA MET A 590 0.05 -38.76 11.83
C MET A 590 -0.52 -39.92 12.66
N GLN A 591 0.30 -40.93 13.00
CA GLN A 591 -0.11 -42.04 13.87
C GLN A 591 -0.40 -41.57 15.31
N GLU A 592 0.43 -40.71 15.88
CA GLU A 592 0.21 -40.12 17.21
C GLU A 592 -1.09 -39.30 17.26
N LYS A 593 -1.44 -38.63 16.16
CA LYS A 593 -2.68 -37.87 16.01
C LYS A 593 -3.90 -38.72 15.60
N GLY A 594 -3.72 -40.03 15.42
CA GLY A 594 -4.81 -40.93 15.03
C GLY A 594 -5.33 -40.73 13.61
N ILE A 595 -4.55 -40.10 12.74
CA ILE A 595 -4.87 -39.87 11.32
C ILE A 595 -4.53 -41.15 10.55
N LYS A 596 -5.54 -41.75 9.90
CA LYS A 596 -5.36 -43.00 9.14
C LYS A 596 -4.80 -42.70 7.75
N PHE A 597 -3.83 -43.50 7.32
CA PHE A 597 -3.36 -43.51 5.93
C PHE A 597 -4.42 -44.17 5.05
N GLU A 598 -5.07 -43.40 4.18
CA GLU A 598 -5.88 -43.94 3.09
C GLU A 598 -5.02 -43.89 1.83
N LYS A 599 -4.52 -45.06 1.43
CA LYS A 599 -3.84 -45.19 0.14
C LYS A 599 -4.89 -44.93 -0.93
N ILE A 600 -4.69 -43.92 -1.76
CA ILE A 600 -5.62 -43.56 -2.83
C ILE A 600 -5.60 -44.69 -3.86
N GLU A 601 -6.53 -45.65 -3.75
CA GLU A 601 -6.88 -46.51 -4.86
C GLU A 601 -7.58 -45.63 -5.91
N GLN A 602 -6.92 -45.47 -7.06
CA GLN A 602 -7.36 -44.75 -8.24
C GLN A 602 -8.89 -44.67 -8.35
N VAL A 603 -9.40 -43.46 -8.12
CA VAL A 603 -10.81 -43.10 -8.31
C VAL A 603 -11.20 -43.36 -9.76
N GLN A 604 -12.41 -43.88 -9.89
CA GLN A 604 -13.00 -44.52 -11.04
C GLN A 604 -13.01 -43.63 -12.30
N LYS A 605 -12.66 -44.26 -13.42
CA LYS A 605 -12.96 -43.91 -14.82
C LYS A 605 -14.15 -42.94 -14.95
N VAL A 606 -13.86 -41.68 -15.26
CA VAL A 606 -14.76 -40.81 -16.01
C VAL A 606 -14.67 -41.23 -17.48
N GLU A 607 -15.81 -41.36 -18.14
CA GLU A 607 -15.92 -41.79 -19.53
C GLU A 607 -15.15 -40.86 -20.46
N LYS A 608 -14.34 -41.50 -21.32
CA LYS A 608 -13.52 -40.86 -22.35
C LYS A 608 -14.41 -40.36 -23.47
N ILE A 609 -14.36 -39.06 -23.75
CA ILE A 609 -14.68 -38.50 -25.06
C ILE A 609 -13.39 -38.49 -25.90
N ASP A 610 -13.55 -38.45 -27.22
CA ASP A 610 -12.77 -39.18 -28.22
C ASP A 610 -11.23 -39.09 -28.22
N LYS A 611 -10.67 -40.23 -28.62
CA LYS A 611 -9.26 -40.57 -28.69
C LYS A 611 -8.66 -40.04 -30.00
N VAL A 612 -7.94 -38.91 -29.97
CA VAL A 612 -7.03 -38.57 -31.09
C VAL A 612 -5.76 -39.40 -30.96
N GLU A 613 -5.73 -40.53 -31.67
CA GLU A 613 -4.59 -41.45 -31.70
C GLU A 613 -3.48 -40.86 -32.58
N ARG A 614 -2.58 -40.07 -31.98
CA ARG A 614 -1.33 -39.68 -32.66
C ARG A 614 -0.51 -40.96 -32.87
N MET A 615 -0.24 -41.31 -34.14
CA MET A 615 0.48 -42.55 -34.50
C MET A 615 1.92 -42.53 -33.94
N CYS A 616 2.15 -43.12 -32.77
CA CYS A 616 3.50 -43.44 -32.28
C CYS A 616 4.09 -44.58 -33.15
N LYS A 617 5.36 -44.49 -33.56
CA LYS A 617 6.06 -45.57 -34.29
C LYS A 617 6.34 -46.76 -33.36
N GLU A 618 6.38 -47.98 -33.92
CA GLU A 618 6.72 -49.19 -33.17
C GLU A 618 8.06 -49.03 -32.43
N GLY A 619 8.00 -48.99 -31.09
CA GLY A 619 9.19 -49.01 -30.22
C GLY A 619 9.26 -47.95 -29.13
N GLU A 620 8.39 -46.93 -29.14
CA GLU A 620 8.40 -45.85 -28.13
C GLU A 620 7.29 -46.03 -27.07
N THR A 621 7.65 -45.83 -25.79
CA THR A 621 6.73 -45.74 -24.66
C THR A 621 6.12 -44.35 -24.62
N CYS A 622 4.83 -44.23 -24.97
CA CYS A 622 4.11 -42.96 -24.94
C CYS A 622 3.52 -42.75 -23.53
N GLU A 623 4.09 -41.83 -22.75
CA GLU A 623 3.46 -41.28 -21.54
C GLU A 623 2.22 -40.47 -21.95
N LYS A 624 1.13 -40.62 -21.20
CA LYS A 624 -0.13 -39.92 -21.46
C LYS A 624 -0.24 -38.75 -20.50
N GLU A 625 0.12 -37.57 -20.96
CA GLU A 625 -0.32 -36.33 -20.33
C GLU A 625 -1.79 -36.09 -20.71
N TYR A 626 -2.61 -35.75 -19.73
CA TYR A 626 -3.98 -35.28 -19.94
C TYR A 626 -3.96 -33.78 -19.64
N GLU A 627 -4.12 -32.95 -20.66
CA GLU A 627 -4.44 -31.53 -20.47
C GLU A 627 -5.96 -31.40 -20.29
N GLU A 628 -6.37 -30.78 -19.19
CA GLU A 628 -7.76 -30.41 -18.96
C GLU A 628 -8.04 -29.13 -19.75
N ILE A 629 -8.73 -29.27 -20.88
CA ILE A 629 -9.08 -28.14 -21.75
C ILE A 629 -10.40 -27.55 -21.25
N THR A 630 -10.37 -26.36 -20.68
CA THR A 630 -11.55 -25.56 -20.37
C THR A 630 -12.01 -24.78 -21.61
N LEU A 631 -13.27 -24.95 -22.00
CA LEU A 631 -13.88 -24.17 -23.08
C LEU A 631 -14.30 -22.78 -22.57
N PRO A 632 -14.07 -21.70 -23.34
CA PRO A 632 -14.63 -20.37 -23.07
C PRO A 632 -16.14 -20.41 -22.80
N ASN A 633 -16.61 -19.54 -21.89
CA ASN A 633 -18.03 -19.49 -21.49
C ASN A 633 -18.96 -19.22 -22.69
N GLU A 634 -18.52 -18.41 -23.66
CA GLU A 634 -19.26 -18.13 -24.89
C GLU A 634 -19.53 -19.40 -25.70
N CYS A 635 -18.61 -20.35 -25.69
CA CYS A 635 -18.78 -21.64 -26.36
C CYS A 635 -19.73 -22.57 -25.61
N ILE A 636 -19.70 -22.52 -24.27
CA ILE A 636 -20.64 -23.28 -23.43
C ILE A 636 -22.06 -22.75 -23.63
N GLU A 637 -22.24 -21.42 -23.67
CA GLU A 637 -23.53 -20.77 -23.85
C GLU A 637 -24.18 -21.07 -25.21
N VAL A 638 -23.37 -21.19 -26.27
CA VAL A 638 -23.86 -21.55 -27.62
C VAL A 638 -23.86 -23.07 -27.87
N GLY A 639 -23.56 -23.88 -26.85
CA GLY A 639 -23.69 -25.35 -26.90
C GLY A 639 -22.60 -26.07 -27.69
N VAL A 640 -21.39 -25.52 -27.76
CA VAL A 640 -20.27 -26.04 -28.55
C VAL A 640 -19.35 -26.87 -27.67
N GLY A 641 -19.27 -28.18 -27.94
CA GLY A 641 -18.47 -29.11 -27.15
C GLY A 641 -17.07 -29.43 -27.69
N ASP A 642 -16.72 -28.95 -28.89
CA ASP A 642 -15.41 -29.18 -29.53
C ASP A 642 -14.58 -27.89 -29.57
N ILE A 643 -13.29 -27.99 -29.26
CA ILE A 643 -12.39 -26.84 -29.15
C ILE A 643 -12.21 -26.10 -30.48
N ASN A 644 -12.12 -26.81 -31.61
CA ASN A 644 -11.91 -26.18 -32.92
C ASN A 644 -13.20 -25.45 -33.37
N ASN A 645 -14.35 -26.06 -33.12
CA ASN A 645 -15.64 -25.40 -33.35
C ASN A 645 -15.81 -24.18 -32.44
N CYS A 646 -15.31 -24.27 -31.20
CA CYS A 646 -15.34 -23.16 -30.26
C CYS A 646 -14.46 -22.00 -30.74
N GLU A 647 -13.23 -22.25 -31.20
CA GLU A 647 -12.35 -21.22 -31.78
C GLU A 647 -13.01 -20.53 -32.99
N MET A 648 -13.62 -21.29 -33.90
CA MET A 648 -14.34 -20.72 -35.04
C MET A 648 -15.55 -19.86 -34.62
N ILE A 649 -16.30 -20.29 -33.61
CA ILE A 649 -17.50 -19.58 -33.15
C ILE A 649 -17.13 -18.32 -32.38
N VAL A 650 -16.13 -18.39 -31.50
CA VAL A 650 -15.55 -17.21 -30.81
C VAL A 650 -15.01 -16.22 -31.85
N GLY A 651 -14.32 -16.70 -32.88
CA GLY A 651 -13.87 -15.85 -34.00
C GLY A 651 -15.03 -15.10 -34.68
N LYS A 652 -16.14 -15.79 -34.98
CA LYS A 652 -17.33 -15.16 -35.57
C LYS A 652 -18.03 -14.18 -34.63
N ILE A 653 -18.14 -14.52 -33.35
CA ILE A 653 -18.72 -13.64 -32.32
C ILE A 653 -17.88 -12.37 -32.21
N ASN A 654 -16.56 -12.51 -32.13
CA ASN A 654 -15.62 -11.40 -32.05
C ASN A 654 -15.66 -10.51 -33.30
N GLU A 655 -15.80 -11.10 -34.48
CA GLU A 655 -15.98 -10.36 -35.73
C GLU A 655 -17.27 -9.54 -35.75
N GLU A 656 -18.40 -10.12 -35.32
CA GLU A 656 -19.67 -9.41 -35.24
C GLU A 656 -19.66 -8.32 -34.15
N ARG A 657 -18.97 -8.55 -33.01
CA ARG A 657 -18.70 -7.52 -31.99
C ARG A 657 -17.96 -6.32 -32.59
N ILE A 658 -16.87 -6.57 -33.32
CA ILE A 658 -16.09 -5.52 -33.99
C ILE A 658 -16.95 -4.76 -35.02
N LYS A 659 -17.81 -5.45 -35.79
CA LYS A 659 -18.75 -4.81 -36.73
C LYS A 659 -19.77 -3.92 -36.05
N ASN A 660 -20.22 -4.32 -34.86
CA ASN A 660 -21.10 -3.52 -34.02
C ASN A 660 -20.39 -2.32 -33.37
N GLY A 661 -19.09 -2.13 -33.67
CA GLY A 661 -18.28 -1.03 -33.17
C GLY A 661 -17.66 -1.29 -31.80
N GLU A 662 -17.77 -2.51 -31.27
CA GLU A 662 -17.08 -2.87 -30.02
C GLU A 662 -15.57 -2.76 -30.21
N LYS A 663 -14.91 -2.26 -29.16
CA LYS A 663 -13.46 -2.08 -29.13
C LYS A 663 -12.84 -3.21 -28.34
N VAL A 664 -11.73 -3.72 -28.87
CA VAL A 664 -10.89 -4.68 -28.19
C VAL A 664 -10.14 -3.96 -27.07
N ILE A 665 -10.17 -4.54 -25.87
CA ILE A 665 -9.41 -4.11 -24.70
C ILE A 665 -8.62 -5.31 -24.17
N LEU A 666 -7.50 -5.05 -23.49
CA LEU A 666 -6.71 -6.09 -22.85
C LEU A 666 -6.87 -5.97 -21.33
N ASP A 667 -6.96 -7.10 -20.64
CA ASP A 667 -6.81 -7.11 -19.19
C ASP A 667 -5.33 -7.15 -18.77
N GLU A 668 -5.06 -7.37 -17.48
CA GLU A 668 -3.70 -7.38 -16.94
C GLU A 668 -2.91 -8.64 -17.32
N GLU A 669 -3.63 -9.71 -17.65
CA GLU A 669 -3.09 -11.01 -18.05
C GLU A 669 -2.89 -11.06 -19.58
N GLY A 670 -3.29 -9.99 -20.28
CA GLY A 670 -3.28 -9.91 -21.74
C GLY A 670 -4.43 -10.67 -22.39
N GLN A 671 -5.47 -11.04 -21.64
CA GLN A 671 -6.68 -11.61 -22.22
C GLN A 671 -7.48 -10.52 -22.93
N VAL A 672 -8.12 -10.93 -24.01
CA VAL A 672 -8.90 -10.07 -24.90
C VAL A 672 -10.31 -9.93 -24.34
N ASP A 673 -10.72 -8.71 -24.01
CA ASP A 673 -12.10 -8.36 -23.66
C ASP A 673 -12.64 -7.33 -24.67
N TYR A 674 -13.95 -7.11 -24.66
CA TYR A 674 -14.64 -6.18 -25.55
C TYR A 674 -15.41 -5.14 -24.74
N ILE A 675 -15.46 -3.93 -25.28
CA ILE A 675 -16.28 -2.85 -24.74
C ILE A 675 -17.09 -2.20 -25.85
N ASN A 676 -18.39 -2.08 -25.63
CA ASN A 676 -19.28 -1.47 -26.62
C ASN A 676 -19.20 0.07 -26.59
N PRO A 677 -19.54 0.76 -27.70
CA PRO A 677 -19.46 2.23 -27.76
C PRO A 677 -20.26 2.97 -26.69
N GLU A 678 -21.43 2.45 -26.29
CA GLU A 678 -22.28 3.05 -25.26
C GLU A 678 -21.62 2.98 -23.87
N GLN A 679 -20.91 1.88 -23.56
CA GLN A 679 -20.13 1.72 -22.34
C GLN A 679 -18.93 2.68 -22.33
N ILE A 680 -18.24 2.84 -23.46
CA ILE A 680 -17.12 3.80 -23.60
C ILE A 680 -17.61 5.22 -23.31
N GLU A 681 -18.71 5.65 -23.95
CA GLU A 681 -19.29 6.98 -23.75
C GLU A 681 -19.73 7.17 -22.30
N LYS A 682 -20.41 6.17 -21.72
CA LYS A 682 -20.82 6.20 -20.32
C LYS A 682 -19.64 6.36 -19.35
N ILE A 683 -18.54 5.61 -19.52
CA ILE A 683 -17.37 5.72 -18.65
C ILE A 683 -16.71 7.10 -18.79
N ALA A 684 -16.60 7.61 -20.03
CA ALA A 684 -16.02 8.93 -20.27
C ALA A 684 -16.86 10.05 -19.63
N ASP A 685 -18.18 9.98 -19.75
CA ASP A 685 -19.10 10.97 -19.18
C ASP A 685 -19.20 10.86 -17.65
N GLU A 686 -19.15 9.65 -17.09
CA GLU A 686 -19.07 9.43 -15.65
C GLU A 686 -17.76 10.00 -15.08
N SER A 687 -16.64 9.84 -15.79
CA SER A 687 -15.34 10.43 -15.43
C SER A 687 -15.38 11.96 -15.45
N GLU A 688 -15.93 12.56 -16.50
CA GLU A 688 -16.08 14.03 -16.60
C GLU A 688 -17.04 14.58 -15.53
N LYS A 689 -18.12 13.86 -15.25
CA LYS A 689 -19.03 14.21 -14.15
C LYS A 689 -18.32 14.09 -12.79
N LYS A 690 -17.57 13.02 -12.57
CA LYS A 690 -16.80 12.80 -11.33
C LYS A 690 -15.76 13.90 -11.12
N SER A 691 -15.08 14.37 -12.16
CA SER A 691 -14.14 15.49 -12.04
C SER A 691 -14.81 16.81 -11.62
N GLN A 692 -16.08 17.03 -12.01
CA GLN A 692 -16.87 18.18 -11.57
C GLN A 692 -17.42 18.00 -10.15
N GLU A 693 -17.70 16.76 -9.74
CA GLU A 693 -18.22 16.41 -8.41
C GLU A 693 -17.13 16.26 -7.34
N ILE A 694 -15.86 16.06 -7.72
CA ILE A 694 -14.72 16.07 -6.79
C ILE A 694 -14.64 17.46 -6.14
N GLN A 695 -15.13 17.50 -4.91
CA GLN A 695 -15.01 18.63 -4.00
C GLN A 695 -13.94 18.33 -2.96
N SER A 696 -13.38 19.38 -2.36
CA SER A 696 -12.47 19.23 -1.23
C SER A 696 -13.17 18.50 -0.09
N ASN A 697 -12.51 17.47 0.45
CA ASN A 697 -13.04 16.71 1.60
C ASN A 697 -12.93 17.55 2.89
N THR A 698 -13.83 18.51 3.06
CA THR A 698 -13.76 19.42 4.20
C THR A 698 -13.98 18.75 5.56
N GLU A 699 -14.51 17.52 5.62
CA GLU A 699 -14.82 16.83 6.88
C GLU A 699 -13.55 16.53 7.70
N GLN A 700 -12.53 15.95 7.08
CA GLN A 700 -11.26 15.62 7.76
C GLN A 700 -10.53 16.89 8.25
N VAL A 701 -10.54 17.95 7.45
CA VAL A 701 -9.97 19.26 7.84
C VAL A 701 -10.75 19.88 8.99
N GLN A 702 -12.09 19.76 9.00
CA GLN A 702 -12.93 20.24 10.10
C GLN A 702 -12.68 19.46 11.39
N GLU A 703 -12.53 18.13 11.31
CA GLU A 703 -12.19 17.27 12.44
C GLU A 703 -10.84 17.69 13.06
N LEU A 704 -9.79 17.77 12.26
CA LEU A 704 -8.48 18.26 12.70
C LEU A 704 -8.55 19.69 13.25
N GLY A 705 -9.32 20.57 12.60
CA GLY A 705 -9.54 21.93 13.08
C GLY A 705 -10.22 21.99 14.45
N ASN A 706 -11.12 21.05 14.76
CA ASN A 706 -11.75 20.92 16.07
C ASN A 706 -10.79 20.34 17.12
N GLU A 707 -9.96 19.35 16.75
CA GLU A 707 -8.90 18.86 17.63
C GLU A 707 -7.94 19.98 18.03
N VAL A 708 -7.46 20.76 17.06
CA VAL A 708 -6.59 21.93 17.31
C VAL A 708 -7.26 22.90 18.28
N LYS A 709 -8.54 23.23 18.09
CA LYS A 709 -9.29 24.11 19.01
C LYS A 709 -9.37 23.52 20.43
N ASN A 710 -9.55 22.21 20.57
CA ASN A 710 -9.61 21.56 21.88
C ASN A 710 -8.25 21.66 22.60
N MET A 711 -7.14 21.42 21.90
CA MET A 711 -5.80 21.57 22.49
C MET A 711 -5.44 23.02 22.80
N GLU A 712 -5.85 23.99 21.98
CA GLU A 712 -5.71 25.42 22.29
C GLU A 712 -6.43 25.75 23.62
N GLN A 713 -7.62 25.21 23.84
CA GLN A 713 -8.36 25.38 25.10
C GLN A 713 -7.67 24.70 26.29
N GLU A 714 -7.12 23.50 26.11
CA GLU A 714 -6.36 22.81 27.15
C GLU A 714 -5.10 23.59 27.54
N MET A 715 -4.37 24.12 26.55
CA MET A 715 -3.18 24.93 26.77
C MET A 715 -3.53 26.24 27.51
N ASN A 716 -4.61 26.92 27.14
CA ASN A 716 -5.05 28.13 27.84
C ASN A 716 -5.46 27.85 29.30
N LYS A 717 -6.19 26.74 29.56
CA LYS A 717 -6.53 26.31 30.93
C LYS A 717 -5.29 26.00 31.75
N PHE A 718 -4.27 25.40 31.13
CA PHE A 718 -2.99 25.12 31.77
C PHE A 718 -2.27 26.42 32.18
N GLU A 719 -2.26 27.43 31.31
CA GLU A 719 -1.68 28.74 31.61
C GLU A 719 -2.44 29.49 32.71
N GLU A 720 -3.78 29.47 32.69
CA GLU A 720 -4.61 30.09 33.74
C GLU A 720 -4.35 29.46 35.12
N LYS A 721 -4.21 28.13 35.17
CA LYS A 721 -3.89 27.41 36.41
C LYS A 721 -2.53 27.83 36.96
N ASN A 722 -1.50 27.94 36.11
CA ASN A 722 -0.17 28.36 36.55
C ASN A 722 -0.15 29.82 37.05
N GLN A 723 -0.94 30.71 36.44
CA GLN A 723 -1.07 32.09 36.92
C GLN A 723 -1.76 32.19 38.28
N GLN A 724 -2.73 31.32 38.56
CA GLN A 724 -3.39 31.26 39.88
C GLN A 724 -2.43 30.81 40.98
N ASP A 725 -1.58 29.82 40.69
CA ASP A 725 -0.58 29.32 41.63
C ASP A 725 0.44 30.42 41.98
N ASP A 726 0.96 31.16 40.99
CA ASP A 726 1.91 32.28 41.21
C ASP A 726 1.29 33.43 42.04
N ASN A 727 -0.01 33.74 41.86
CA ASN A 727 -0.68 34.81 42.61
C ASN A 727 -1.01 34.44 44.06
N SER A 728 -1.27 33.16 44.34
CA SER A 728 -1.68 32.70 45.67
C SER A 728 -0.57 32.82 46.74
N GLN A 729 0.69 32.96 46.31
CA GLN A 729 1.85 32.99 47.19
C GLN A 729 2.20 34.38 47.74
N VAL A 730 1.58 35.45 47.22
CA VAL A 730 1.93 36.84 47.58
C VAL A 730 1.15 37.35 48.82
N ASP A 731 0.01 36.75 49.16
CA ASP A 731 -0.90 37.29 50.20
C ASP A 731 -0.70 36.70 51.61
N SER A 732 0.27 35.79 51.84
CA SER A 732 0.42 35.10 53.14
C SER A 732 1.39 35.74 54.14
N ASP A 733 2.19 36.74 53.77
CA ASP A 733 3.29 37.23 54.63
C ASP A 733 3.04 38.54 55.41
N ASP A 734 1.92 39.25 55.20
CA ASP A 734 1.72 40.58 55.82
C ASP A 734 0.68 40.67 56.96
N ASN A 735 0.15 39.54 57.47
CA ASN A 735 -0.87 39.58 58.54
C ASN A 735 -0.38 39.17 59.94
N ASN A 736 0.90 39.40 60.26
CA ASN A 736 1.42 39.23 61.61
C ASN A 736 2.02 40.52 62.20
N GLU A 737 1.29 41.63 62.07
CA GLU A 737 1.53 42.84 62.87
C GLU A 737 0.41 43.03 63.90
N VAL A 738 0.72 42.61 65.13
CA VAL A 738 0.30 43.19 66.42
C VAL A 738 -1.15 43.70 66.51
N VAL A 739 -2.02 42.83 67.03
CA VAL A 739 -3.22 43.26 67.75
C VAL A 739 -2.79 43.92 69.07
N SER A 740 -2.96 45.24 69.17
CA SER A 740 -3.20 45.91 70.44
C SER A 740 -4.46 46.76 70.32
N ASP A 741 -5.40 46.43 71.20
CA ASP A 741 -6.61 47.14 71.62
C ASP A 741 -6.74 48.62 71.19
N GLU A 742 -7.90 49.00 70.64
CA GLU A 742 -8.79 49.98 71.27
C GLU A 742 -10.14 50.12 70.54
N ASN A 743 -11.15 50.43 71.36
CA ASN A 743 -12.56 50.62 71.04
C ASN A 743 -12.82 51.63 69.91
N ASN A 744 -13.90 51.40 69.13
CA ASN A 744 -14.95 52.41 68.96
C ASN A 744 -16.21 51.82 68.29
N GLU A 745 -17.31 51.88 69.03
CA GLU A 745 -18.65 52.07 68.46
C GLU A 745 -18.66 53.39 67.66
N VAL A 746 -19.45 53.45 66.57
CA VAL A 746 -20.34 54.58 66.19
C VAL A 746 -21.00 54.29 64.83
N ASP A 747 -22.33 54.26 64.87
CA ASP A 747 -23.38 54.70 63.94
C ASP A 747 -23.18 54.78 62.41
N ASN A 748 -24.25 54.30 61.73
CA ASN A 748 -25.04 54.89 60.62
C ASN A 748 -24.27 55.55 59.45
N SER A 749 -24.61 55.32 58.18
CA SER A 749 -25.93 55.47 57.55
C SER A 749 -25.79 55.18 56.05
N ASN A 750 -26.89 54.70 55.43
CA ASN A 750 -27.46 55.10 54.12
C ASN A 750 -26.49 55.39 52.94
N ASP A 751 -26.69 54.89 51.72
CA ASP A 751 -27.81 55.18 50.82
C ASP A 751 -27.49 54.52 49.47
N ASP A 752 -28.57 54.26 48.70
CA ASP A 752 -28.67 54.27 47.21
C ASP A 752 -27.69 53.44 46.38
N GLN A 753 -28.01 52.75 45.29
CA GLN A 753 -29.07 52.66 44.28
C GLN A 753 -28.57 51.45 43.43
N GLY A 754 -29.30 50.59 42.74
CA GLY A 754 -30.66 50.48 42.26
C GLY A 754 -30.61 49.42 41.12
N ASN A 755 -31.71 48.70 40.94
CA ASN A 755 -32.23 48.08 39.70
C ASN A 755 -31.33 47.03 38.98
N ASN A 756 -31.64 45.73 38.95
CA ASN A 756 -32.78 45.02 38.32
C ASN A 756 -33.15 45.50 36.90
N GLU A 757 -32.86 44.66 35.90
CA GLU A 757 -33.64 44.32 34.68
C GLU A 757 -32.70 43.47 33.80
N ASP A 758 -32.96 42.18 33.55
CA ASP A 758 -33.99 41.58 32.69
C ASP A 758 -33.85 41.93 31.19
N SER A 759 -33.44 40.94 30.40
CA SER A 759 -33.73 40.76 28.96
C SER A 759 -33.09 39.43 28.54
N GLY A 760 -33.70 38.57 27.75
CA GLY A 760 -34.77 38.80 26.80
C GLY A 760 -34.38 38.07 25.52
N ASN A 761 -34.88 36.85 25.40
CA ASN A 761 -34.87 35.99 24.23
C ASN A 761 -35.72 36.63 23.11
N GLU A 762 -35.31 36.59 21.84
CA GLU A 762 -36.18 36.40 20.64
C GLU A 762 -35.44 36.53 19.28
N ASN A 763 -35.57 35.45 18.49
CA ASN A 763 -35.99 35.35 17.07
C ASN A 763 -35.16 35.87 15.88
N ASN A 764 -34.76 34.88 15.06
CA ASN A 764 -35.07 34.66 13.63
C ASN A 764 -35.39 35.89 12.73
N VAL A 765 -34.59 36.04 11.67
CA VAL A 765 -35.00 36.69 10.41
C VAL A 765 -34.47 35.88 9.22
N GLU A 766 -35.41 35.37 8.42
CA GLU A 766 -35.22 34.89 7.05
C GLU A 766 -34.74 36.04 6.15
N VAL A 767 -33.80 35.78 5.23
CA VAL A 767 -33.55 36.65 4.08
C VAL A 767 -33.58 35.84 2.81
N SER A 768 -34.52 36.24 1.95
CA SER A 768 -34.91 35.68 0.67
C SER A 768 -33.89 35.90 -0.44
N GLU A 769 -34.03 35.06 -1.47
CA GLU A 769 -33.43 35.10 -2.80
C GLU A 769 -33.54 36.48 -3.48
N GLY A 770 -32.49 36.82 -4.23
CA GLY A 770 -32.47 37.94 -5.16
C GLY A 770 -31.43 37.70 -6.26
N SER A 771 -31.88 37.16 -7.39
CA SER A 771 -31.15 37.11 -8.64
C SER A 771 -30.97 38.51 -9.19
N ASP A 772 -29.77 38.87 -9.69
CA ASP A 772 -29.69 39.83 -10.79
C ASP A 772 -28.41 39.66 -11.63
N SER A 773 -28.66 39.55 -12.93
CA SER A 773 -27.73 39.48 -14.05
C SER A 773 -27.12 40.85 -14.36
N GLY A 774 -25.83 40.89 -14.71
CA GLY A 774 -25.19 42.12 -15.19
C GLY A 774 -23.94 41.87 -16.04
N ASN A 775 -24.11 41.93 -17.36
CA ASN A 775 -23.06 42.07 -18.36
C ASN A 775 -22.17 43.28 -18.10
N GLY A 776 -20.87 43.16 -18.39
CA GLY A 776 -19.94 44.28 -18.44
C GLY A 776 -18.63 43.93 -19.14
N GLU A 777 -18.59 44.11 -20.47
CA GLU A 777 -17.36 44.19 -21.25
C GLU A 777 -16.46 45.34 -20.76
N GLY A 778 -15.15 45.13 -20.75
CA GLY A 778 -14.19 46.18 -20.38
C GLY A 778 -12.73 45.81 -20.66
N ASN A 779 -12.31 45.93 -21.92
CA ASN A 779 -10.90 46.00 -22.33
C ASN A 779 -10.16 47.14 -21.61
N VAL A 780 -9.01 46.87 -20.97
CA VAL A 780 -7.97 47.89 -20.72
C VAL A 780 -6.55 47.29 -20.90
N VAL A 781 -6.02 47.55 -22.08
CA VAL A 781 -4.67 48.04 -22.44
C VAL A 781 -3.52 47.83 -21.44
N VAL A 782 -2.53 47.07 -21.94
CA VAL A 782 -1.11 47.04 -21.56
C VAL A 782 -0.42 48.38 -21.84
N SER A 783 0.31 48.93 -20.86
CA SER A 783 1.62 49.60 -21.05
C SER A 783 2.17 50.19 -19.74
N GLY A 784 3.47 50.01 -19.46
CA GLY A 784 4.20 50.89 -18.55
C GLY A 784 5.31 50.25 -17.71
N GLU A 785 6.47 50.00 -18.31
CA GLU A 785 7.78 49.92 -17.62
C GLU A 785 8.08 51.22 -16.85
N VAL A 786 8.77 51.12 -15.70
CA VAL A 786 10.04 51.82 -15.35
C VAL A 786 10.31 51.73 -13.83
N VAL A 787 11.32 50.91 -13.49
CA VAL A 787 12.44 51.13 -12.53
C VAL A 787 12.17 51.86 -11.21
N LYS A 788 12.40 51.14 -10.09
CA LYS A 788 13.25 51.64 -8.98
C LYS A 788 13.84 50.51 -8.12
N ASN A 789 15.12 50.26 -8.39
CA ASN A 789 16.12 49.65 -7.51
C ASN A 789 16.40 50.59 -6.32
N LEU A 790 16.43 50.08 -5.07
CA LEU A 790 17.31 50.50 -3.95
C LEU A 790 16.84 49.92 -2.61
N GLN A 791 17.26 48.70 -2.26
CA GLN A 791 17.42 48.31 -0.83
C GLN A 791 18.36 47.13 -0.52
N ASP A 792 19.26 46.71 -1.42
CA ASP A 792 20.13 45.53 -1.22
C ASP A 792 21.60 45.80 -0.87
N LYS A 793 21.94 47.02 -0.40
CA LYS A 793 23.36 47.40 -0.16
C LYS A 793 23.86 47.29 1.27
N THR A 794 23.03 46.82 2.21
CA THR A 794 23.40 46.79 3.65
C THR A 794 23.75 45.38 4.13
N ALA A 795 23.23 44.31 3.53
CA ALA A 795 23.51 42.93 3.93
C ALA A 795 24.90 42.44 3.49
N LEU A 796 25.40 42.90 2.34
CA LEU A 796 26.70 42.47 1.80
C LEU A 796 27.92 43.00 2.57
N ASN A 797 27.80 44.13 3.28
CA ASN A 797 28.89 44.68 4.09
C ASN A 797 29.04 43.99 5.45
N PHE A 798 27.98 43.33 5.95
CA PHE A 798 28.03 42.62 7.23
C PHE A 798 28.78 41.28 7.12
N LEU A 799 28.62 40.58 5.99
CA LEU A 799 29.36 39.34 5.68
C LEU A 799 30.85 39.59 5.38
N GLU A 800 31.21 40.73 4.78
CA GLU A 800 32.63 41.06 4.53
C GLU A 800 33.38 41.47 5.81
N PHE A 801 32.67 41.98 6.83
CA PHE A 801 33.23 42.29 8.14
C PHE A 801 33.62 41.01 8.92
N PHE A 802 32.76 39.98 8.91
CA PHE A 802 33.06 38.70 9.54
C PHE A 802 34.23 37.97 8.86
N ARG A 803 34.32 38.05 7.52
CA ARG A 803 35.45 37.45 6.77
C ARG A 803 36.81 38.07 7.11
N LYS A 804 36.85 39.36 7.49
CA LYS A 804 38.09 40.06 7.86
C LYS A 804 38.50 39.88 9.32
N VAL A 805 37.55 39.54 10.21
CA VAL A 805 37.81 39.37 11.65
C VAL A 805 38.30 37.96 11.97
N PHE A 806 37.89 36.93 11.22
CA PHE A 806 38.25 35.53 11.51
C PHE A 806 39.43 34.97 10.70
N LEU A 807 39.93 35.68 9.68
CA LEU A 807 41.11 35.29 8.90
C LEU A 807 42.39 36.07 9.26
N LYS A 808 42.49 36.53 10.51
CA LYS A 808 43.68 37.19 11.07
C LYS A 808 43.90 36.74 12.51
#